data_AF-A0A955KJR4-F1
#
_entry.id   AF-A0A955KJR4-F1
#
_cell.length_a   1.000
_cell.length_b   1.000
_cell.length_c   1.000
_cell.angle_alpha   90.00
_cell.angle_beta   90.00
_cell.angle_gamma   90.00
#
_symmetry.space_group_name_H-M   'P 1'
#
loop_
_entity.id
_entity.type
_entity.pdbx_description
1 polymer ?
#
loop_
_entity_poly.entity_id
_entity_poly.type
_entity_poly.pdbx_seq_one_letter_code
_entity_poly.pdbx_strand_id
1 'polypeptide(L)'
;MKVLHSWLQEYVGETLPDAKQVEDLLTFHTFEIEGVEEVLGETVIDIDVLPNRSSDSLSHRGVAREIATLLDTPLDHDPLATVPELATTEHIHITIADTAACQRFTLALVEGVEVQASPDWLKRRLEALGQRSINNVVDATNYVMLALGQPMHVYDADTFPKQDGKWQFGVRFATAGERVSLLAEGGAADDRTVELCGGELLVVDDSTKTPVGLAGIKGGKFAEVTTDTKNVIFEAAHFNPTVIRKTARRLNILTDASKRFENEPSRELPRYAQAEIIKIITNIAGGTFVGWVDAYPETQQPVTTEVRTKKVNALLGLMLSVEEIRRIIERTGAKVVEKAEGVLTVTAPWERNDLTIEADYIEEVGRIHGLSNVVSVVPKAVPLAEVNARQYYSEKVRQALRAEGFSEVITSSFQKKSNLQLQNALASDKSCLRGTLVENITGVLDANIAHTDLLGIPDVRVFEIGTVFEKTEGGVAERTLLTLGVRTKGGGYVPKDDAVLALGTDAVQKALGTSLNWHVERGIAECNFSTLIATLPPPDAYEPFEKGEDVTYQKVSPYPATSRDIALWVSDGTDAADVERVLNDAVGELRVRTTLFDTFEKDDRVSYAFRLVFQSKEKTLTDTEVGERCDAAIAAARERGWEVR
;
A
#
# COMPACT_ATOMS: atom_id res chain seq x y z
N MET A 1 7.22 -12.17 -1.42
CA MET A 1 7.42 -13.63 -1.27
C MET A 1 8.84 -13.90 -1.67
N LYS A 2 9.60 -14.55 -0.79
CA LYS A 2 10.99 -14.88 -1.06
C LYS A 2 11.11 -16.18 -1.85
N VAL A 3 11.97 -16.18 -2.86
CA VAL A 3 12.39 -17.38 -3.60
C VAL A 3 13.91 -17.47 -3.68
N LEU A 4 14.45 -18.68 -3.73
CA LEU A 4 15.88 -18.92 -3.90
C LEU A 4 16.21 -19.11 -5.38
N HIS A 5 17.18 -18.36 -5.89
CA HIS A 5 17.65 -18.51 -7.28
C HIS A 5 18.13 -19.94 -7.56
N SER A 6 18.88 -20.52 -6.64
CA SER A 6 19.37 -21.91 -6.70
C SER A 6 18.25 -22.95 -6.78
N TRP A 7 17.08 -22.64 -6.23
CA TRP A 7 15.92 -23.54 -6.27
C TRP A 7 15.11 -23.34 -7.56
N LEU A 8 15.03 -22.11 -8.09
CA LEU A 8 14.50 -21.88 -9.43
C LEU A 8 15.32 -22.63 -10.50
N GLN A 9 16.64 -22.71 -10.29
CA GLN A 9 17.58 -23.41 -11.18
C GLN A 9 17.25 -24.90 -11.32
N GLU A 10 16.68 -25.53 -10.29
CA GLU A 10 16.27 -26.94 -10.33
C GLU A 10 15.06 -27.18 -11.24
N TYR A 11 14.20 -26.17 -11.42
CA TYR A 11 13.02 -26.26 -12.28
C TYR A 11 13.32 -25.81 -13.71
N VAL A 12 14.05 -24.70 -13.86
CA VAL A 12 14.32 -24.06 -15.17
C VAL A 12 15.54 -24.66 -15.87
N GLY A 13 16.47 -25.29 -15.14
CA GLY A 13 17.69 -25.85 -15.72
C GLY A 13 18.64 -24.77 -16.24
N GLU A 14 19.63 -25.15 -17.06
CA GLU A 14 20.73 -24.27 -17.51
C GLU A 14 20.29 -22.99 -18.23
N THR A 15 19.02 -22.91 -18.65
CA THR A 15 18.45 -21.70 -19.25
C THR A 15 18.11 -20.59 -18.25
N LEU A 16 18.16 -20.86 -16.94
CA LEU A 16 17.89 -19.82 -15.93
C LEU A 16 18.97 -18.73 -16.00
N PRO A 17 18.60 -17.45 -16.20
CA PRO A 17 19.52 -16.33 -16.18
C PRO A 17 20.13 -16.11 -14.78
N ASP A 18 21.13 -15.24 -14.68
CA ASP A 18 21.61 -14.82 -13.36
C ASP A 18 20.51 -14.06 -12.58
N ALA A 19 20.70 -13.89 -11.27
CA ALA A 19 19.68 -13.29 -10.41
C ALA A 19 19.29 -11.85 -10.82
N LYS A 20 20.23 -11.07 -11.38
CA LYS A 20 19.96 -9.70 -11.84
C LYS A 20 19.11 -9.71 -13.11
N GLN A 21 19.39 -10.62 -14.02
CA GLN A 21 18.59 -10.82 -15.22
C GLN A 21 17.19 -11.35 -14.90
N VAL A 22 17.06 -12.23 -13.90
CA VAL A 22 15.75 -12.69 -13.40
C VAL A 22 14.95 -11.52 -12.80
N GLU A 23 15.60 -10.67 -12.00
CA GLU A 23 14.98 -9.46 -11.45
C GLU A 23 14.42 -8.56 -12.55
N ASP A 24 15.24 -8.23 -13.54
CA ASP A 24 14.83 -7.37 -14.66
C ASP A 24 13.70 -8.04 -15.47
N LEU A 25 13.83 -9.33 -15.78
CA LEU A 25 12.85 -10.10 -16.54
C LEU A 25 11.48 -10.10 -15.85
N LEU A 26 11.42 -10.35 -14.55
CA LEU A 26 10.16 -10.34 -13.80
C LEU A 26 9.60 -8.92 -13.66
N THR A 27 10.45 -7.93 -13.37
CA THR A 27 10.03 -6.51 -13.19
C THR A 27 9.34 -5.95 -14.41
N PHE A 28 9.85 -6.21 -15.61
CA PHE A 28 9.30 -5.64 -16.84
C PHE A 28 8.10 -6.40 -17.40
N HIS A 29 7.80 -7.59 -16.89
CA HIS A 29 6.79 -8.46 -17.49
C HIS A 29 5.72 -8.96 -16.52
N THR A 30 5.93 -9.04 -15.21
CA THR A 30 4.99 -9.74 -14.32
C THR A 30 4.98 -9.28 -12.87
N PHE A 31 6.12 -9.23 -12.19
CA PHE A 31 6.17 -9.00 -10.74
C PHE A 31 7.12 -7.88 -10.38
N GLU A 32 6.74 -7.05 -9.42
CA GLU A 32 7.66 -6.13 -8.78
C GLU A 32 8.63 -6.93 -7.89
N ILE A 33 9.91 -6.56 -7.94
CA ILE A 33 10.95 -7.15 -7.10
C ILE A 33 11.30 -6.16 -5.99
N GLU A 34 11.01 -6.53 -4.75
CA GLU A 34 11.28 -5.69 -3.58
C GLU A 34 12.77 -5.67 -3.22
N GLY A 35 13.50 -6.74 -3.56
CA GLY A 35 14.94 -6.80 -3.38
C GLY A 35 15.57 -8.14 -3.75
N VAL A 36 16.90 -8.11 -3.92
CA VAL A 36 17.75 -9.30 -4.11
C VAL A 36 18.86 -9.24 -3.06
N GLU A 37 18.97 -10.27 -2.22
CA GLU A 37 19.91 -10.33 -1.10
C GLU A 37 20.57 -11.71 -0.97
N GLU A 38 21.77 -11.74 -0.37
CA GLU A 38 22.46 -12.99 -0.04
C GLU A 38 22.18 -13.38 1.41
N VAL A 39 21.54 -14.54 1.63
CA VAL A 39 21.19 -15.05 2.96
C VAL A 39 21.70 -16.48 3.10
N LEU A 40 22.55 -16.71 4.09
CA LEU A 40 23.17 -18.02 4.34
C LEU A 40 23.89 -18.64 3.12
N GLY A 41 24.35 -17.80 2.19
CA GLY A 41 24.99 -18.22 0.93
C GLY A 41 24.01 -18.71 -0.13
N GLU A 42 22.74 -18.32 -0.04
CA GLU A 42 21.74 -18.43 -1.09
C GLU A 42 21.38 -17.01 -1.58
N THR A 43 21.22 -16.86 -2.90
CA THR A 43 20.64 -15.63 -3.47
C THR A 43 19.12 -15.69 -3.35
N VAL A 44 18.58 -14.81 -2.52
CA VAL A 44 17.15 -14.65 -2.24
C VAL A 44 16.60 -13.50 -3.07
N ILE A 45 15.51 -13.75 -3.79
CA ILE A 45 14.76 -12.75 -4.56
C ILE A 45 13.41 -12.56 -3.87
N ASP A 46 13.09 -11.34 -3.42
CA ASP A 46 11.80 -11.02 -2.82
C ASP A 46 10.85 -10.41 -3.86
N ILE A 47 9.77 -11.13 -4.12
CA ILE A 47 8.82 -10.87 -5.21
C ILE A 47 7.50 -10.40 -4.63
N ASP A 48 7.00 -9.22 -5.00
CA ASP A 48 5.62 -8.83 -4.67
C ASP A 48 4.63 -9.51 -5.63
N VAL A 49 4.00 -10.58 -5.12
CA VAL A 49 3.02 -11.36 -5.88
C VAL A 49 1.63 -10.82 -5.60
N LEU A 50 1.03 -10.21 -6.62
CA LEU A 50 -0.32 -9.65 -6.55
C LEU A 50 -1.40 -10.75 -6.38
N PRO A 51 -2.59 -10.41 -5.84
CA PRO A 51 -3.65 -11.39 -5.56
C PRO A 51 -4.09 -12.23 -6.76
N ASN A 52 -4.12 -11.68 -7.98
CA ASN A 52 -4.51 -12.41 -9.19
C ASN A 52 -3.52 -13.54 -9.54
N ARG A 53 -2.23 -13.36 -9.23
CA ARG A 53 -1.17 -14.35 -9.48
C ARG A 53 -0.78 -15.15 -8.24
N SER A 54 -1.45 -14.94 -7.12
CA SER A 54 -1.12 -15.59 -5.86
C SER A 54 -1.51 -17.08 -5.82
N SER A 55 -2.49 -17.48 -6.65
CA SER A 55 -2.93 -18.88 -6.74
C SER A 55 -1.88 -19.80 -7.38
N ASP A 56 -1.11 -19.29 -8.33
CA ASP A 56 -0.07 -20.04 -9.06
C ASP A 56 1.35 -19.70 -8.59
N SER A 57 1.63 -18.43 -8.30
CA SER A 57 3.00 -17.92 -8.12
C SER A 57 3.44 -17.70 -6.67
N LEU A 58 2.64 -18.11 -5.67
CA LEU A 58 3.10 -18.22 -4.27
C LEU A 58 3.96 -19.49 -4.03
N SER A 59 4.78 -19.88 -5.00
CA SER A 59 5.63 -21.07 -4.98
C SER A 59 6.84 -20.94 -5.90
N HIS A 60 7.93 -21.66 -5.59
CA HIS A 60 9.12 -21.70 -6.44
C HIS A 60 8.81 -22.26 -7.82
N ARG A 61 8.02 -23.34 -7.91
CA ARG A 61 7.60 -23.88 -9.21
C ARG A 61 6.76 -22.88 -10.00
N GLY A 62 5.86 -22.15 -9.34
CA GLY A 62 5.04 -21.11 -9.98
C GLY A 62 5.87 -20.00 -10.59
N VAL A 63 6.81 -19.45 -9.82
CA VAL A 63 7.76 -18.44 -10.31
C VAL A 63 8.66 -19.00 -11.41
N ALA A 64 9.14 -20.24 -11.28
CA ALA A 64 9.92 -20.91 -12.32
C ALA A 64 9.12 -21.09 -13.61
N ARG A 65 7.83 -21.48 -13.53
CA ARG A 65 6.93 -21.59 -14.68
C ARG A 65 6.77 -20.23 -15.37
N GLU A 66 6.70 -19.16 -14.60
CA GLU A 66 6.60 -17.80 -15.14
C GLU A 66 7.88 -17.40 -15.89
N ILE A 67 9.06 -17.64 -15.30
CA ILE A 67 10.35 -17.39 -15.94
C ILE A 67 10.46 -18.20 -17.23
N ALA A 68 10.12 -19.50 -17.20
CA ALA A 68 10.14 -20.36 -18.37
C ALA A 68 9.17 -19.88 -19.46
N THR A 69 7.98 -19.40 -19.06
CA THR A 69 7.00 -18.75 -19.95
C THR A 69 7.64 -17.56 -20.65
N LEU A 70 8.32 -16.67 -19.93
CA LEU A 70 8.95 -15.47 -20.48
C LEU A 70 10.18 -15.77 -21.36
N LEU A 71 10.94 -16.80 -21.04
CA LEU A 71 12.10 -17.26 -21.81
C LEU A 71 11.73 -18.13 -23.02
N ASP A 72 10.46 -18.52 -23.17
CA ASP A 72 9.98 -19.41 -24.24
C ASP A 72 10.72 -20.77 -24.22
N THR A 73 10.89 -21.32 -23.02
CA THR A 73 11.51 -22.62 -22.77
C THR A 73 10.59 -23.49 -21.91
N PRO A 74 10.56 -24.82 -22.08
CA PRO A 74 9.93 -25.69 -21.10
C PRO A 74 10.70 -25.65 -19.77
N LEU A 75 10.02 -26.05 -18.69
CA LEU A 75 10.71 -26.42 -17.45
C LEU A 75 11.51 -27.71 -17.67
N ASP A 76 12.74 -27.76 -17.17
CA ASP A 76 13.60 -28.95 -17.20
C ASP A 76 13.04 -30.03 -16.26
N HIS A 77 12.63 -29.61 -15.08
CA HIS A 77 11.89 -30.44 -14.13
C HIS A 77 10.56 -29.79 -13.78
N ASP A 78 9.45 -30.47 -14.05
CA ASP A 78 8.13 -30.02 -13.63
C ASP A 78 7.37 -31.13 -12.89
N PRO A 79 7.26 -31.06 -11.55
CA PRO A 79 6.53 -32.06 -10.76
C PRO A 79 5.02 -32.06 -11.03
N LEU A 80 4.50 -31.04 -11.72
CA LEU A 80 3.08 -30.93 -12.07
C LEU A 80 2.77 -31.33 -13.52
N ALA A 81 3.77 -31.72 -14.31
CA ALA A 81 3.58 -32.07 -15.73
C ALA A 81 2.76 -33.35 -15.95
N THR A 82 2.84 -34.29 -15.00
CA THR A 82 2.18 -35.60 -15.09
C THR A 82 1.34 -35.85 -13.85
N VAL A 83 0.09 -36.27 -14.05
CA VAL A 83 -0.80 -36.64 -12.94
C VAL A 83 -0.21 -37.85 -12.20
N PRO A 84 0.12 -37.74 -10.90
CA PRO A 84 0.76 -38.83 -10.18
C PRO A 84 -0.24 -39.94 -9.85
N GLU A 85 0.18 -41.20 -9.92
CA GLU A 85 -0.59 -42.35 -9.47
C GLU A 85 -0.21 -42.73 -8.03
N LEU A 86 -1.19 -42.77 -7.12
CA LEU A 86 -0.99 -43.05 -5.71
C LEU A 86 -1.90 -44.20 -5.25
N ALA A 87 -1.32 -45.19 -4.57
CA ALA A 87 -2.04 -46.33 -4.02
C ALA A 87 -3.06 -45.88 -2.95
N THR A 88 -4.31 -46.32 -3.07
CA THR A 88 -5.37 -45.98 -2.13
C THR A 88 -5.32 -46.84 -0.86
N THR A 89 -5.81 -46.30 0.26
CA THR A 89 -5.95 -47.05 1.52
C THR A 89 -7.40 -47.05 2.02
N GLU A 90 -7.80 -48.10 2.73
CA GLU A 90 -9.08 -48.17 3.43
C GLU A 90 -8.95 -47.84 4.93
N HIS A 91 -7.74 -47.53 5.42
CA HIS A 91 -7.46 -47.25 6.83
C HIS A 91 -7.96 -45.89 7.30
N ILE A 92 -8.33 -44.99 6.38
CA ILE A 92 -8.78 -43.64 6.69
C ILE A 92 -10.18 -43.44 6.11
N HIS A 93 -11.04 -42.75 6.85
CA HIS A 93 -12.34 -42.27 6.37
C HIS A 93 -12.43 -40.76 6.53
N ILE A 94 -12.98 -40.09 5.52
CA ILE A 94 -13.12 -38.63 5.47
C ILE A 94 -14.60 -38.28 5.32
N THR A 95 -15.09 -37.40 6.19
CA THR A 95 -16.43 -36.81 6.11
C THR A 95 -16.30 -35.31 5.87
N ILE A 96 -16.83 -34.81 4.75
CA ILE A 96 -16.93 -33.37 4.48
C ILE A 96 -18.39 -32.96 4.71
N ALA A 97 -18.65 -32.20 5.78
CA ALA A 97 -20.00 -31.77 6.12
C ALA A 97 -20.51 -30.65 5.21
N ASP A 98 -19.61 -29.77 4.75
CA ASP A 98 -19.91 -28.66 3.83
C ASP A 98 -18.91 -28.66 2.66
N THR A 99 -19.37 -29.13 1.51
CA THR A 99 -18.56 -29.25 0.28
C THR A 99 -18.28 -27.91 -0.39
N ALA A 100 -19.02 -26.84 -0.04
CA ALA A 100 -18.74 -25.49 -0.52
C ALA A 100 -17.65 -24.79 0.31
N ALA A 101 -17.50 -25.18 1.58
CA ALA A 101 -16.42 -24.71 2.44
C ALA A 101 -15.11 -25.50 2.24
N CYS A 102 -15.21 -26.79 1.89
CA CYS A 102 -14.07 -27.66 1.61
C CYS A 102 -14.37 -28.52 0.37
N GLN A 103 -13.84 -28.11 -0.78
CA GLN A 103 -14.13 -28.76 -2.07
C GLN A 103 -13.32 -30.02 -2.28
N ARG A 104 -12.13 -30.13 -1.69
CA ARG A 104 -11.28 -31.30 -1.77
C ARG A 104 -10.49 -31.48 -0.49
N PHE A 105 -10.43 -32.69 0.03
CA PHE A 105 -9.65 -33.02 1.22
C PHE A 105 -8.96 -34.36 1.03
N THR A 106 -7.64 -34.39 1.18
CA THR A 106 -6.82 -35.58 0.94
C THR A 106 -5.97 -35.90 2.16
N LEU A 107 -5.82 -37.20 2.43
CA LEU A 107 -4.98 -37.70 3.52
C LEU A 107 -4.08 -38.83 3.02
N ALA A 108 -2.78 -38.78 3.31
CA ALA A 108 -1.82 -39.83 2.98
C ALA A 108 -1.18 -40.41 4.25
N LEU A 109 -1.20 -41.73 4.38
CA LEU A 109 -0.64 -42.46 5.53
C LEU A 109 0.77 -42.97 5.21
N VAL A 110 1.72 -42.63 6.08
CA VAL A 110 3.08 -43.18 6.08
C VAL A 110 3.37 -43.75 7.47
N GLU A 111 3.75 -45.03 7.51
CA GLU A 111 4.04 -45.74 8.76
C GLU A 111 5.54 -45.97 8.95
N GLY A 112 6.00 -45.93 10.20
CA GLY A 112 7.39 -46.20 10.58
C GLY A 112 8.39 -45.10 10.19
N VAL A 113 7.99 -43.83 10.26
CA VAL A 113 8.91 -42.69 10.07
C VAL A 113 9.81 -42.49 11.30
N GLU A 114 10.99 -41.92 11.07
CA GLU A 114 11.89 -41.44 12.12
C GLU A 114 11.91 -39.91 12.15
N VAL A 115 11.28 -39.34 13.18
CA VAL A 115 11.26 -37.89 13.41
C VAL A 115 12.56 -37.46 14.07
N GLN A 116 13.29 -36.59 13.38
CA GLN A 116 14.61 -36.10 13.81
C GLN A 116 14.88 -34.70 13.26
N ALA A 117 16.07 -34.15 13.54
CA ALA A 117 16.49 -32.89 12.95
C ALA A 117 16.51 -32.98 11.41
N SER A 118 16.10 -31.91 10.75
CA SER A 118 16.10 -31.82 9.28
C SER A 118 17.51 -31.95 8.71
N PRO A 119 17.67 -32.60 7.54
CA PRO A 119 18.96 -32.61 6.85
C PRO A 119 19.38 -31.18 6.47
N ASP A 120 20.69 -30.95 6.41
CA ASP A 120 21.27 -29.61 6.26
C ASP A 120 20.73 -28.84 5.06
N TRP A 121 20.51 -29.51 3.93
CA TRP A 121 19.99 -28.89 2.71
C TRP A 121 18.57 -28.32 2.91
N LEU A 122 17.70 -29.05 3.63
CA LEU A 122 16.31 -28.65 3.87
C LEU A 122 16.27 -27.50 4.87
N LYS A 123 17.04 -27.64 5.95
CA LYS A 123 17.17 -26.61 6.98
C LYS A 123 17.67 -25.29 6.39
N ARG A 124 18.76 -25.33 5.61
CA ARG A 124 19.36 -24.14 4.98
C ARG A 124 18.38 -23.42 4.05
N ARG A 125 17.63 -24.15 3.21
CA ARG A 125 16.62 -23.55 2.32
C ARG A 125 15.53 -22.82 3.09
N LEU A 126 14.96 -23.46 4.12
CA LEU A 126 13.90 -22.88 4.93
C LEU A 126 14.40 -21.64 5.67
N GLU A 127 15.57 -21.72 6.31
CA GLU A 127 16.15 -20.61 7.07
C GLU A 127 16.52 -19.42 6.17
N ALA A 128 17.01 -19.66 4.96
CA ALA A 128 17.28 -18.59 3.97
C ALA A 128 16.00 -17.84 3.55
N LEU A 129 14.85 -18.53 3.57
CA LEU A 129 13.53 -17.95 3.31
C LEU A 129 12.84 -17.37 4.55
N GLY A 130 13.56 -17.30 5.68
CA GLY A 130 13.05 -16.76 6.95
C GLY A 130 12.18 -17.72 7.76
N GLN A 131 12.11 -19.01 7.38
CA GLN A 131 11.41 -20.05 8.12
C GLN A 131 12.31 -20.68 9.17
N ARG A 132 11.77 -20.92 10.37
CA ARG A 132 12.49 -21.67 11.43
C ARG A 132 12.35 -23.16 11.17
N SER A 133 13.47 -23.89 11.09
CA SER A 133 13.48 -25.35 11.05
C SER A 133 13.01 -25.96 12.38
N ILE A 134 12.19 -27.01 12.31
CA ILE A 134 11.60 -27.69 13.47
C ILE A 134 12.07 -29.15 13.52
N ASN A 135 11.66 -29.97 12.55
CA ASN A 135 12.07 -31.36 12.38
C ASN A 135 11.85 -31.77 10.92
N ASN A 136 12.47 -32.88 10.50
CA ASN A 136 12.45 -33.35 9.11
C ASN A 136 11.03 -33.51 8.53
N VAL A 137 10.05 -33.91 9.35
CA VAL A 137 8.66 -34.15 8.90
C VAL A 137 7.89 -32.85 8.71
N VAL A 138 7.94 -31.94 9.69
CA VAL A 138 7.26 -30.64 9.63
C VAL A 138 7.92 -29.77 8.56
N ASP A 139 9.24 -29.74 8.51
CA ASP A 139 9.98 -28.96 7.52
C ASP A 139 9.70 -29.44 6.09
N ALA A 140 9.45 -30.73 5.87
CA ALA A 140 9.04 -31.23 4.56
C ALA A 140 7.67 -30.66 4.12
N THR A 141 6.71 -30.49 5.03
CA THR A 141 5.42 -29.85 4.69
C THR A 141 5.60 -28.38 4.31
N ASN A 142 6.45 -27.64 5.03
CA ASN A 142 6.79 -26.26 4.70
C ASN A 142 7.54 -26.18 3.35
N TYR A 143 8.43 -27.12 3.10
CA TYR A 143 9.13 -27.24 1.83
C TYR A 143 8.15 -27.45 0.68
N VAL A 144 7.24 -28.43 0.75
CA VAL A 144 6.27 -28.69 -0.32
C VAL A 144 5.37 -27.49 -0.55
N MET A 145 4.96 -26.79 0.51
CA MET A 145 4.20 -25.54 0.39
C MET A 145 4.98 -24.46 -0.36
N LEU A 146 6.27 -24.27 -0.05
CA LEU A 146 7.12 -23.28 -0.73
C LEU A 146 7.50 -23.73 -2.14
N ALA A 147 7.61 -25.03 -2.38
CA ALA A 147 7.95 -25.65 -3.66
C ALA A 147 6.80 -25.52 -4.66
N LEU A 148 5.60 -25.97 -4.26
CA LEU A 148 4.46 -26.19 -5.14
C LEU A 148 3.28 -25.24 -4.88
N GLY A 149 3.27 -24.54 -3.74
CA GLY A 149 2.20 -23.59 -3.40
C GLY A 149 1.03 -24.19 -2.62
N GLN A 150 1.06 -25.50 -2.33
CA GLN A 150 0.04 -26.18 -1.55
C GLN A 150 0.41 -26.19 -0.07
N PRO A 151 -0.31 -25.47 0.80
CA PRO A 151 -0.13 -25.68 2.22
C PRO A 151 -0.54 -27.10 2.60
N MET A 152 0.28 -27.72 3.42
CA MET A 152 0.07 -29.06 3.94
C MET A 152 0.12 -29.04 5.45
N HIS A 153 -0.45 -30.07 6.07
CA HIS A 153 -0.31 -30.32 7.48
C HIS A 153 0.01 -31.78 7.73
N VAL A 154 0.54 -32.08 8.91
CA VAL A 154 0.93 -33.43 9.30
C VAL A 154 0.46 -33.71 10.71
N TYR A 155 -0.06 -34.92 10.88
CA TYR A 155 -0.65 -35.41 12.11
C TYR A 155 0.12 -36.60 12.62
N ASP A 156 0.32 -36.68 13.93
CA ASP A 156 0.65 -37.95 14.58
C ASP A 156 -0.58 -38.88 14.48
N ALA A 157 -0.47 -39.96 13.71
CA ALA A 157 -1.59 -40.87 13.50
C ALA A 157 -1.96 -41.63 14.78
N ASP A 158 -1.00 -41.84 15.68
CA ASP A 158 -1.16 -42.64 16.89
C ASP A 158 -1.93 -41.89 17.98
N THR A 159 -2.10 -40.56 17.85
CA THR A 159 -2.95 -39.77 18.77
C THR A 159 -4.43 -39.92 18.49
N PHE A 160 -4.81 -40.35 17.28
CA PHE A 160 -6.20 -40.49 16.90
C PHE A 160 -6.76 -41.85 17.28
N PRO A 161 -7.92 -41.91 17.95
CA PRO A 161 -8.64 -43.15 18.12
C PRO A 161 -9.10 -43.68 16.76
N LYS A 162 -9.10 -45.00 16.62
CA LYS A 162 -9.66 -45.70 15.46
C LYS A 162 -11.10 -46.12 15.77
N GLN A 163 -12.00 -45.93 14.81
CA GLN A 163 -13.34 -46.49 14.81
C GLN A 163 -13.43 -47.52 13.68
N ASP A 164 -13.83 -48.75 14.02
CA ASP A 164 -13.88 -49.89 13.08
C ASP A 164 -12.56 -50.13 12.33
N GLY A 165 -11.44 -49.94 13.04
CA GLY A 165 -10.09 -50.09 12.48
C GLY A 165 -9.62 -48.93 11.59
N LYS A 166 -10.42 -47.85 11.47
CA LYS A 166 -10.13 -46.71 10.61
C LYS A 166 -9.96 -45.41 11.41
N TRP A 167 -9.06 -44.56 10.96
CA TRP A 167 -8.96 -43.17 11.42
C TRP A 167 -10.07 -42.34 10.78
N GLN A 168 -10.80 -41.57 11.60
CA GLN A 168 -11.99 -40.82 11.19
C GLN A 168 -11.69 -39.33 11.16
N PHE A 169 -11.63 -38.72 9.98
CA PHE A 169 -11.41 -37.29 9.81
C PHE A 169 -12.67 -36.60 9.32
N GLY A 170 -12.96 -35.43 9.90
CA GLY A 170 -14.11 -34.61 9.53
C GLY A 170 -13.70 -33.18 9.19
N VAL A 171 -14.40 -32.57 8.23
CA VAL A 171 -14.30 -31.13 7.94
C VAL A 171 -15.68 -30.51 8.13
N ARG A 172 -15.79 -29.59 9.09
CA ARG A 172 -17.06 -28.93 9.44
C ARG A 172 -16.86 -27.54 10.00
N PHE A 173 -17.91 -26.71 9.97
CA PHE A 173 -17.90 -25.46 10.73
C PHE A 173 -17.85 -25.72 12.24
N ALA A 174 -17.25 -24.77 12.94
CA ALA A 174 -17.27 -24.70 14.38
C ALA A 174 -18.69 -24.48 14.91
N THR A 175 -18.93 -24.92 16.14
CA THR A 175 -20.11 -24.47 16.91
C THR A 175 -19.75 -23.18 17.65
N ALA A 176 -20.71 -22.27 17.82
CA ALA A 176 -20.48 -21.07 18.61
C ALA A 176 -20.10 -21.42 20.06
N GLY A 177 -19.03 -20.82 20.58
CA GLY A 177 -18.45 -21.12 21.89
C GLY A 177 -17.49 -22.33 21.90
N GLU A 178 -17.34 -23.05 20.79
CA GLU A 178 -16.34 -24.12 20.67
C GLU A 178 -14.93 -23.54 20.82
N ARG A 179 -14.04 -24.28 21.47
CA ARG A 179 -12.67 -23.83 21.77
C ARG A 179 -11.67 -24.75 21.11
N VAL A 180 -10.61 -24.16 20.57
CA VAL A 180 -9.50 -24.89 19.94
C VAL A 180 -8.19 -24.38 20.50
N SER A 181 -7.35 -25.30 20.98
CA SER A 181 -5.98 -25.00 21.40
C SER A 181 -5.06 -25.14 20.21
N LEU A 182 -4.52 -24.01 19.76
CA LEU A 182 -3.64 -23.91 18.60
C LEU A 182 -2.18 -24.07 19.03
N LEU A 183 -1.37 -24.65 18.14
CA LEU A 183 0.09 -24.70 18.31
C LEU A 183 0.66 -23.29 18.48
N ALA A 184 1.80 -23.14 19.16
CA ALA A 184 2.44 -21.84 19.35
C ALA A 184 2.73 -21.12 18.01
N GLU A 185 2.67 -19.79 18.03
CA GLU A 185 3.10 -18.93 16.91
C GLU A 185 4.63 -18.76 16.95
N GLY A 186 5.27 -18.48 15.81
CA GLY A 186 6.73 -18.43 15.71
C GLY A 186 7.36 -17.50 16.75
N GLY A 187 8.05 -18.08 17.74
CA GLY A 187 8.70 -17.35 18.84
C GLY A 187 7.85 -17.14 20.10
N ALA A 188 6.56 -17.51 20.09
CA ALA A 188 5.73 -17.53 21.29
C ALA A 188 6.02 -18.79 22.12
N ALA A 189 6.08 -18.64 23.44
CA ALA A 189 6.27 -19.76 24.37
C ALA A 189 4.97 -20.52 24.67
N ASP A 190 3.83 -19.84 24.56
CA ASP A 190 2.54 -20.35 25.02
C ASP A 190 1.58 -20.65 23.86
N ASP A 191 0.83 -21.73 24.04
CA ASP A 191 -0.28 -22.10 23.16
C ASP A 191 -1.40 -21.05 23.23
N ARG A 192 -2.09 -20.87 22.10
CA ARG A 192 -3.22 -19.96 22.00
C ARG A 192 -4.52 -20.74 21.92
N THR A 193 -5.32 -20.70 22.98
CA THR A 193 -6.71 -21.17 22.91
C THR A 193 -7.61 -20.06 22.38
N VAL A 194 -8.31 -20.33 21.29
CA VAL A 194 -9.29 -19.42 20.69
C VAL A 194 -10.71 -19.92 20.93
N GLU A 195 -11.63 -18.98 21.14
CA GLU A 195 -13.06 -19.24 21.19
C GLU A 195 -13.68 -18.87 19.84
N LEU A 196 -14.50 -19.77 19.31
CA LEU A 196 -15.04 -19.71 17.96
C LEU A 196 -16.47 -19.19 17.97
N CYS A 197 -16.86 -18.49 16.91
CA CYS A 197 -18.20 -17.91 16.79
C CYS A 197 -19.10 -18.69 15.81
N GLY A 198 -18.59 -19.78 15.24
CA GLY A 198 -19.32 -20.70 14.36
C GLY A 198 -19.18 -20.40 12.87
N GLY A 199 -18.37 -19.41 12.50
CA GLY A 199 -18.04 -19.10 11.11
C GLY A 199 -16.72 -19.72 10.64
N GLU A 200 -16.01 -20.39 11.55
CA GLU A 200 -14.68 -20.96 11.33
C GLU A 200 -14.78 -22.39 10.86
N LEU A 201 -13.98 -22.77 9.86
CA LEU A 201 -13.89 -24.15 9.39
C LEU A 201 -12.84 -24.90 10.21
N LEU A 202 -13.19 -26.12 10.64
CA LEU A 202 -12.36 -26.99 11.46
C LEU A 202 -12.08 -28.30 10.74
N VAL A 203 -10.87 -28.81 10.96
CA VAL A 203 -10.57 -30.24 10.82
C VAL A 203 -10.78 -30.87 12.19
N VAL A 204 -11.48 -32.00 12.23
CA VAL A 204 -11.85 -32.69 13.47
C VAL A 204 -11.54 -34.18 13.39
N ASP A 205 -11.23 -34.79 14.52
CA ASP A 205 -11.37 -36.24 14.69
C ASP A 205 -12.87 -36.53 14.77
N ASP A 206 -13.41 -37.14 13.73
CA ASP A 206 -14.86 -37.33 13.61
C ASP A 206 -15.38 -38.42 14.55
N SER A 207 -14.50 -39.26 15.11
CA SER A 207 -14.89 -40.29 16.07
C SER A 207 -15.18 -39.71 17.46
N THR A 208 -14.37 -38.74 17.90
CA THR A 208 -14.54 -38.06 19.21
C THR A 208 -15.18 -36.68 19.10
N LYS A 209 -15.34 -36.18 17.87
CA LYS A 209 -15.73 -34.79 17.54
C LYS A 209 -14.72 -33.73 18.01
N THR A 210 -13.50 -34.13 18.36
CA THR A 210 -12.45 -33.24 18.87
C THR A 210 -11.88 -32.37 17.74
N PRO A 211 -11.84 -31.03 17.91
CA PRO A 211 -11.15 -30.16 16.97
C PRO A 211 -9.65 -30.44 16.91
N VAL A 212 -9.16 -30.68 15.71
CA VAL A 212 -7.75 -30.96 15.42
C VAL A 212 -7.02 -29.69 15.00
N GLY A 213 -7.70 -28.73 14.38
CA GLY A 213 -7.12 -27.44 14.01
C GLY A 213 -8.09 -26.53 13.25
N LEU A 214 -7.67 -25.29 13.02
CA LEU A 214 -8.35 -24.36 12.12
C LEU A 214 -7.96 -24.70 10.68
N ALA A 215 -8.93 -25.19 9.90
CA ALA A 215 -8.71 -25.63 8.53
C ALA A 215 -8.03 -24.52 7.70
N GLY A 216 -6.91 -24.85 7.06
CA GLY A 216 -6.15 -23.94 6.21
C GLY A 216 -5.51 -22.73 6.90
N ILE A 217 -5.51 -22.66 8.23
CA ILE A 217 -4.94 -21.52 8.98
C ILE A 217 -3.85 -21.99 9.92
N LYS A 218 -4.19 -22.90 10.84
CA LYS A 218 -3.25 -23.35 11.88
C LYS A 218 -3.67 -24.66 12.52
N GLY A 219 -2.72 -25.57 12.67
CA GLY A 219 -2.90 -26.83 13.39
C GLY A 219 -3.15 -26.62 14.89
N GLY A 220 -3.92 -27.52 15.47
CA GLY A 220 -4.14 -27.62 16.91
C GLY A 220 -3.13 -28.53 17.59
N LYS A 221 -3.10 -28.48 18.93
CA LYS A 221 -2.16 -29.26 19.75
C LYS A 221 -2.48 -30.76 19.81
N PHE A 222 -3.72 -31.15 19.51
CA PHE A 222 -4.23 -32.50 19.73
C PHE A 222 -3.38 -33.61 19.08
N ALA A 223 -2.82 -33.35 17.89
CA ALA A 223 -2.09 -34.33 17.08
C ALA A 223 -0.72 -33.82 16.64
N GLU A 224 -0.03 -33.12 17.54
CA GLU A 224 1.31 -32.58 17.30
C GLU A 224 2.33 -33.70 17.05
N VAL A 225 3.14 -33.55 15.99
CA VAL A 225 4.25 -34.46 15.69
C VAL A 225 5.40 -34.21 16.66
N THR A 226 5.85 -35.26 17.34
CA THR A 226 6.96 -35.24 18.29
C THR A 226 8.07 -36.19 17.85
N THR A 227 9.18 -36.25 18.60
CA THR A 227 10.27 -37.21 18.36
C THR A 227 9.84 -38.67 18.52
N ASP A 228 8.75 -38.92 19.26
CA ASP A 228 8.24 -40.27 19.52
C ASP A 228 7.28 -40.76 18.43
N THR A 229 6.76 -39.85 17.59
CA THR A 229 5.83 -40.14 16.50
C THR A 229 6.45 -41.12 15.49
N LYS A 230 5.70 -42.17 15.13
CA LYS A 230 6.13 -43.18 14.14
C LYS A 230 5.20 -43.29 12.95
N ASN A 231 3.92 -43.02 13.12
CA ASN A 231 2.93 -43.08 12.05
C ASN A 231 2.40 -41.68 11.82
N VAL A 232 2.42 -41.22 10.57
CA VAL A 232 2.01 -39.86 10.22
C VAL A 232 0.96 -39.86 9.13
N ILE A 233 0.03 -38.91 9.24
CA ILE A 233 -0.99 -38.65 8.21
C ILE A 233 -0.77 -37.23 7.68
N PHE A 234 -0.54 -37.10 6.38
CA PHE A 234 -0.38 -35.82 5.70
C PHE A 234 -1.68 -35.32 5.11
N GLU A 235 -2.05 -34.09 5.43
CA GLU A 235 -3.18 -33.36 4.86
C GLU A 235 -2.72 -32.47 3.70
N ALA A 236 -3.45 -32.57 2.59
CA ALA A 236 -3.52 -31.52 1.57
C ALA A 236 -4.98 -31.31 1.17
N ALA A 237 -5.43 -30.06 1.06
CA ALA A 237 -6.83 -29.74 0.88
C ALA A 237 -7.04 -28.49 0.03
N HIS A 238 -8.30 -28.24 -0.33
CA HIS A 238 -8.78 -26.99 -0.89
C HIS A 238 -9.92 -26.46 -0.04
N PHE A 239 -9.72 -25.29 0.56
CA PHE A 239 -10.70 -24.61 1.38
C PHE A 239 -11.20 -23.34 0.71
N ASN A 240 -12.42 -22.92 1.06
CA ASN A 240 -13.00 -21.69 0.54
C ASN A 240 -12.19 -20.45 0.97
N PRO A 241 -11.66 -19.65 0.02
CA PRO A 241 -10.75 -18.53 0.33
C PRO A 241 -11.40 -17.46 1.20
N THR A 242 -12.72 -17.22 1.04
CA THR A 242 -13.45 -16.23 1.84
C THR A 242 -13.58 -16.65 3.30
N VAL A 243 -13.82 -17.94 3.56
CA VAL A 243 -13.91 -18.49 4.92
C VAL A 243 -12.58 -18.37 5.63
N ILE A 244 -11.49 -18.72 4.93
CA ILE A 244 -10.12 -18.61 5.44
C ILE A 244 -9.79 -17.15 5.78
N ARG A 245 -9.99 -16.23 4.83
CA ARG A 245 -9.69 -14.80 5.01
C ARG A 245 -10.45 -14.17 6.17
N LYS A 246 -11.76 -14.46 6.29
CA LYS A 246 -12.59 -13.95 7.40
C LYS A 246 -12.09 -14.47 8.74
N THR A 247 -11.77 -15.76 8.83
CA THR A 247 -11.30 -16.39 10.07
C THR A 247 -9.92 -15.86 10.47
N ALA A 248 -8.95 -15.83 9.55
CA ALA A 248 -7.60 -15.35 9.78
C ALA A 248 -7.58 -13.90 10.27
N ARG A 249 -8.37 -13.00 9.64
CA ARG A 249 -8.49 -11.60 10.06
C ARG A 249 -9.21 -11.43 11.39
N ARG A 250 -10.31 -12.15 11.63
CA ARG A 250 -11.08 -12.05 12.88
C ARG A 250 -10.25 -12.50 14.08
N LEU A 251 -9.51 -13.59 13.92
CA LEU A 251 -8.66 -14.15 14.96
C LEU A 251 -7.28 -13.48 15.02
N ASN A 252 -6.92 -12.63 14.06
CA ASN A 252 -5.58 -12.07 13.92
C ASN A 252 -4.50 -13.17 13.94
N ILE A 253 -4.67 -14.18 13.06
CA ILE A 253 -3.74 -15.29 12.86
C ILE A 253 -3.40 -15.29 11.37
N LEU A 254 -2.25 -14.75 11.01
CA LEU A 254 -1.77 -14.67 9.64
C LEU A 254 -0.57 -15.61 9.48
N THR A 255 -0.77 -16.68 8.73
CA THR A 255 0.24 -17.71 8.44
C THR A 255 0.49 -17.84 6.94
N ASP A 256 1.64 -18.40 6.55
CA ASP A 256 1.94 -18.73 5.15
C ASP A 256 0.87 -19.62 4.50
N ALA A 257 0.28 -20.52 5.28
CA ALA A 257 -0.83 -21.36 4.85
C ALA A 257 -2.08 -20.52 4.56
N SER A 258 -2.49 -19.66 5.51
CA SER A 258 -3.67 -18.82 5.35
C SER A 258 -3.53 -17.84 4.19
N LYS A 259 -2.31 -17.31 3.95
CA LYS A 259 -2.01 -16.41 2.83
C LYS A 259 -2.18 -17.11 1.49
N ARG A 260 -1.81 -18.39 1.37
CA ARG A 260 -2.04 -19.17 0.15
C ARG A 260 -3.52 -19.50 -0.01
N PHE A 261 -4.14 -20.10 1.00
CA PHE A 261 -5.54 -20.49 0.92
C PHE A 261 -6.51 -19.32 0.71
N GLU A 262 -6.25 -18.13 1.25
CA GLU A 262 -7.09 -16.95 0.96
C GLU A 262 -6.99 -16.48 -0.49
N ASN A 263 -5.97 -16.91 -1.23
CA ASN A 263 -5.76 -16.65 -2.65
C ASN A 263 -6.01 -17.90 -3.53
N GLU A 264 -6.73 -18.90 -3.00
CA GLU A 264 -7.32 -20.00 -3.77
C GLU A 264 -6.33 -20.78 -4.66
N PRO A 265 -5.37 -21.54 -4.09
CA PRO A 265 -4.59 -22.49 -4.86
C PRO A 265 -5.53 -23.50 -5.53
N SER A 266 -5.16 -24.01 -6.71
CA SER A 266 -6.07 -24.87 -7.49
C SER A 266 -6.52 -26.14 -6.76
N ARG A 267 -7.76 -26.56 -7.01
CA ARG A 267 -8.35 -27.80 -6.49
C ARG A 267 -7.62 -29.05 -6.95
N GLU A 268 -6.82 -28.97 -8.03
CA GLU A 268 -6.04 -30.11 -8.52
C GLU A 268 -4.70 -30.27 -7.83
N LEU A 269 -4.19 -29.21 -7.19
CA LEU A 269 -2.87 -29.18 -6.58
C LEU A 269 -2.66 -30.19 -5.42
N PRO A 270 -3.65 -30.48 -4.53
CA PRO A 270 -3.46 -31.38 -3.39
C PRO A 270 -2.86 -32.74 -3.77
N ARG A 271 -3.27 -33.34 -4.89
CA ARG A 271 -2.77 -34.65 -5.34
C ARG A 271 -1.27 -34.62 -5.66
N TYR A 272 -0.79 -33.55 -6.28
CA TYR A 272 0.63 -33.39 -6.60
C TYR A 272 1.46 -33.13 -5.35
N ALA A 273 0.93 -32.34 -4.42
CA ALA A 273 1.58 -32.11 -3.13
C ALA A 273 1.69 -33.41 -2.31
N GLN A 274 0.66 -34.26 -2.32
CA GLN A 274 0.73 -35.59 -1.70
C GLN A 274 1.83 -36.47 -2.32
N ALA A 275 1.95 -36.48 -3.65
CA ALA A 275 3.01 -37.24 -4.29
C ALA A 275 4.42 -36.74 -3.91
N GLU A 276 4.61 -35.41 -3.86
CA GLU A 276 5.90 -34.82 -3.52
C GLU A 276 6.26 -35.00 -2.04
N ILE A 277 5.30 -34.85 -1.11
CA ILE A 277 5.58 -35.06 0.32
C ILE A 277 5.95 -36.51 0.59
N ILE A 278 5.28 -37.48 -0.04
CA ILE A 278 5.59 -38.91 0.13
C ILE A 278 7.02 -39.18 -0.32
N LYS A 279 7.40 -38.68 -1.51
CA LYS A 279 8.76 -38.82 -2.05
C LYS A 279 9.82 -38.24 -1.10
N ILE A 280 9.59 -37.03 -0.59
CA ILE A 280 10.54 -36.37 0.31
C ILE A 280 10.65 -37.11 1.64
N ILE A 281 9.52 -37.44 2.26
CA ILE A 281 9.47 -38.10 3.58
C ILE A 281 10.13 -39.46 3.55
N THR A 282 9.83 -40.29 2.54
CA THR A 282 10.48 -41.60 2.40
C THR A 282 12.01 -41.48 2.27
N ASN A 283 12.50 -40.38 1.69
CA ASN A 283 13.95 -40.14 1.57
C ASN A 283 14.61 -39.62 2.85
N ILE A 284 13.94 -38.75 3.63
CA ILE A 284 14.58 -38.05 4.77
C ILE A 284 14.19 -38.57 6.15
N ALA A 285 13.05 -39.25 6.26
CA ALA A 285 12.52 -39.82 7.50
C ALA A 285 12.31 -41.33 7.41
N GLY A 286 12.48 -41.92 6.23
CA GLY A 286 12.15 -43.32 5.98
C GLY A 286 10.65 -43.57 6.01
N GLY A 287 10.25 -44.74 6.53
CA GLY A 287 8.86 -45.17 6.57
C GLY A 287 8.34 -45.75 5.25
N THR A 288 7.14 -46.30 5.32
CA THR A 288 6.47 -46.96 4.20
C THR A 288 5.15 -46.25 3.91
N PHE A 289 4.99 -45.80 2.67
CA PHE A 289 3.71 -45.27 2.20
C PHE A 289 2.68 -46.40 2.13
N VAL A 290 1.62 -46.28 2.94
CA VAL A 290 0.57 -47.30 3.04
C VAL A 290 -0.54 -47.03 2.02
N GLY A 291 -0.87 -45.74 1.83
CA GLY A 291 -1.83 -45.30 0.83
C GLY A 291 -2.47 -43.97 1.20
N TRP A 292 -3.30 -43.45 0.30
CA TRP A 292 -4.02 -42.19 0.47
C TRP A 292 -5.53 -42.33 0.28
N VAL A 293 -6.27 -41.31 0.70
CA VAL A 293 -7.71 -41.12 0.45
C VAL A 293 -7.91 -39.72 -0.13
N ASP A 294 -8.72 -39.62 -1.19
CA ASP A 294 -9.04 -38.38 -1.90
C ASP A 294 -10.56 -38.15 -1.87
N ALA A 295 -11.02 -37.26 -0.99
CA ALA A 295 -12.41 -36.84 -0.94
C ALA A 295 -12.58 -35.61 -1.84
N TYR A 296 -13.03 -35.84 -3.08
CA TYR A 296 -13.29 -34.79 -4.07
C TYR A 296 -14.71 -34.89 -4.64
N PRO A 297 -15.74 -34.36 -3.93
CA PRO A 297 -17.14 -34.58 -4.28
C PRO A 297 -17.55 -34.02 -5.65
N GLU A 298 -17.01 -32.86 -6.03
CA GLU A 298 -17.32 -32.18 -7.29
C GLU A 298 -16.04 -31.73 -8.00
N THR A 299 -15.77 -32.35 -9.16
CA THR A 299 -14.59 -32.04 -9.98
C THR A 299 -14.75 -30.72 -10.73
N GLN A 300 -13.67 -29.95 -10.80
CA GLN A 300 -13.65 -28.68 -11.53
C GLN A 300 -13.46 -28.95 -13.03
N GLN A 301 -14.32 -28.37 -13.85
CA GLN A 301 -14.15 -28.41 -15.29
C GLN A 301 -13.21 -27.28 -15.74
N PRO A 302 -12.31 -27.52 -16.71
CA PRO A 302 -11.45 -26.48 -17.26
C PRO A 302 -12.27 -25.33 -17.86
N VAL A 303 -11.87 -24.10 -17.56
CA VAL A 303 -12.48 -22.90 -18.14
C VAL A 303 -12.01 -22.75 -19.58
N THR A 304 -12.95 -22.48 -20.49
CA THR A 304 -12.67 -22.27 -21.91
C THR A 304 -13.22 -20.93 -22.37
N THR A 305 -12.40 -20.17 -23.09
CA THR A 305 -12.67 -18.78 -23.47
C THR A 305 -12.37 -18.56 -24.94
N GLU A 306 -13.23 -17.81 -25.63
CA GLU A 306 -12.97 -17.38 -27.01
C GLU A 306 -12.10 -16.11 -27.03
N VAL A 307 -10.97 -16.16 -27.73
CA VAL A 307 -10.01 -15.06 -27.88
C VAL A 307 -9.94 -14.63 -29.34
N ARG A 308 -10.36 -13.39 -29.61
CA ARG A 308 -10.34 -12.81 -30.97
C ARG A 308 -9.05 -12.04 -31.19
N THR A 309 -8.20 -12.54 -32.08
CA THR A 309 -6.88 -11.94 -32.41
C THR A 309 -6.98 -10.49 -32.88
N LYS A 310 -8.05 -10.14 -33.63
CA LYS A 310 -8.34 -8.75 -34.01
C LYS A 310 -8.54 -7.84 -32.80
N LYS A 311 -9.18 -8.33 -31.73
CA LYS A 311 -9.41 -7.55 -30.51
C LYS A 311 -8.13 -7.43 -29.68
N VAL A 312 -7.30 -8.49 -29.63
CA VAL A 312 -5.95 -8.45 -29.02
C VAL A 312 -5.15 -7.29 -29.61
N ASN A 313 -5.00 -7.26 -30.94
CA ASN A 313 -4.28 -6.20 -31.65
C ASN A 313 -4.92 -4.82 -31.47
N ALA A 314 -6.25 -4.72 -31.54
CA ALA A 314 -6.94 -3.44 -31.39
C ALA A 314 -6.79 -2.84 -29.98
N LEU A 315 -6.79 -3.67 -28.93
CA LEU A 315 -6.66 -3.20 -27.55
C LEU A 315 -5.21 -2.88 -27.17
N LEU A 316 -4.26 -3.72 -27.61
CA LEU A 316 -2.83 -3.53 -27.31
C LEU A 316 -2.15 -2.52 -28.26
N GLY A 317 -2.77 -2.17 -29.39
CA GLY A 317 -2.13 -1.33 -30.41
C GLY A 317 -0.99 -2.05 -31.15
N LEU A 318 -1.06 -3.38 -31.25
CA LEU A 318 -0.05 -4.23 -31.89
C LEU A 318 -0.55 -4.76 -33.26
N MET A 319 0.36 -5.39 -34.01
CA MET A 319 0.06 -6.04 -35.29
C MET A 319 0.59 -7.48 -35.32
N LEU A 320 0.29 -8.25 -34.27
CA LEU A 320 0.68 -9.65 -34.17
C LEU A 320 -0.17 -10.53 -35.10
N SER A 321 0.47 -11.52 -35.73
CA SER A 321 -0.22 -12.57 -36.46
C SER A 321 -0.99 -13.51 -35.52
N VAL A 322 -1.93 -14.28 -36.08
CA VAL A 322 -2.69 -15.30 -35.33
C VAL A 322 -1.74 -16.31 -34.68
N GLU A 323 -0.69 -16.71 -35.38
CA GLU A 323 0.29 -17.68 -34.91
C GLU A 323 1.15 -17.13 -33.77
N GLU A 324 1.58 -15.87 -33.84
CA GLU A 324 2.33 -15.24 -32.74
C GLU A 324 1.48 -15.15 -31.48
N ILE A 325 0.20 -14.74 -31.60
CA ILE A 325 -0.73 -14.70 -30.47
C ILE A 325 -0.96 -16.11 -29.91
N ARG A 326 -1.17 -17.12 -30.77
CA ARG A 326 -1.33 -18.51 -30.37
C ARG A 326 -0.14 -18.98 -29.55
N ARG A 327 1.09 -18.82 -30.07
CA ARG A 327 2.32 -19.26 -29.41
C ARG A 327 2.51 -18.58 -28.06
N ILE A 328 2.22 -17.28 -27.96
CA ILE A 328 2.30 -16.56 -26.68
C ILE A 328 1.32 -17.13 -25.66
N ILE A 329 0.07 -17.39 -26.07
CA ILE A 329 -0.93 -17.98 -25.18
C ILE A 329 -0.54 -19.40 -24.78
N GLU A 330 -0.05 -20.23 -25.71
CA GLU A 330 0.38 -21.60 -25.41
C GLU A 330 1.54 -21.67 -24.40
N ARG A 331 2.44 -20.67 -24.41
CA ARG A 331 3.53 -20.56 -23.41
C ARG A 331 3.03 -20.46 -21.97
N THR A 332 1.82 -19.95 -21.74
CA THR A 332 1.18 -19.91 -20.40
C THR A 332 0.79 -21.29 -19.88
N GLY A 333 0.84 -22.32 -20.72
CA GLY A 333 0.33 -23.67 -20.44
C GLY A 333 -1.11 -23.89 -20.93
N ALA A 334 -1.74 -22.86 -21.50
CA ALA A 334 -3.09 -22.97 -22.07
C ALA A 334 -3.11 -23.85 -23.34
N LYS A 335 -4.20 -24.59 -23.52
CA LYS A 335 -4.45 -25.33 -24.77
C LYS A 335 -5.23 -24.46 -25.73
N VAL A 336 -4.74 -24.32 -26.95
CA VAL A 336 -5.34 -23.43 -27.95
C VAL A 336 -5.82 -24.21 -29.17
N VAL A 337 -7.06 -23.97 -29.58
CA VAL A 337 -7.64 -24.53 -30.81
C VAL A 337 -8.26 -23.41 -31.63
N GLU A 338 -7.82 -23.24 -32.87
CA GLU A 338 -8.45 -22.29 -33.79
C GLU A 338 -9.79 -22.86 -34.29
N LYS A 339 -10.88 -22.17 -33.98
CA LYS A 339 -12.26 -22.61 -34.32
C LYS A 339 -12.74 -22.01 -35.63
N ALA A 340 -12.26 -20.82 -35.96
CA ALA A 340 -12.49 -20.09 -37.20
C ALA A 340 -11.32 -19.10 -37.39
N GLU A 341 -11.19 -18.55 -38.59
CA GLU A 341 -10.11 -17.61 -38.94
C GLU A 341 -9.97 -16.47 -37.91
N GLY A 342 -8.87 -16.50 -37.15
CA GLY A 342 -8.54 -15.48 -36.15
C GLY A 342 -9.34 -15.55 -34.84
N VAL A 343 -10.07 -16.64 -34.59
CA VAL A 343 -10.82 -16.91 -33.35
C VAL A 343 -10.28 -18.18 -32.68
N LEU A 344 -9.62 -17.98 -31.55
CA LEU A 344 -8.99 -19.03 -30.76
C LEU A 344 -9.92 -19.46 -29.62
N THR A 345 -10.16 -20.76 -29.49
CA THR A 345 -10.73 -21.37 -28.29
C THR A 345 -9.58 -21.74 -27.38
N VAL A 346 -9.51 -21.08 -26.22
CA VAL A 346 -8.41 -21.24 -25.27
C VAL A 346 -8.92 -21.90 -23.99
N THR A 347 -8.31 -23.00 -23.60
CA THR A 347 -8.57 -23.67 -22.32
C THR A 347 -7.42 -23.39 -21.36
N ALA A 348 -7.73 -22.74 -20.24
CA ALA A 348 -6.74 -22.35 -19.23
C ALA A 348 -6.04 -23.58 -18.62
N PRO A 349 -4.75 -23.47 -18.24
CA PRO A 349 -4.12 -24.46 -17.37
C PRO A 349 -4.82 -24.46 -16.01
N TRP A 350 -4.93 -25.62 -15.37
CA TRP A 350 -5.68 -25.79 -14.13
C TRP A 350 -5.07 -25.01 -12.95
N GLU A 351 -3.79 -24.63 -13.05
CA GLU A 351 -3.10 -23.79 -12.08
C GLU A 351 -3.57 -22.33 -12.08
N ARG A 352 -4.10 -21.82 -13.21
CA ARG A 352 -4.42 -20.40 -13.41
C ARG A 352 -5.92 -20.14 -13.24
N ASN A 353 -6.31 -19.72 -12.04
CA ASN A 353 -7.70 -19.39 -11.71
C ASN A 353 -8.14 -18.01 -12.20
N ASP A 354 -7.19 -17.17 -12.62
CA ASP A 354 -7.42 -15.81 -13.12
C ASP A 354 -7.80 -15.75 -14.60
N LEU A 355 -7.44 -16.76 -15.40
CA LEU A 355 -7.68 -16.80 -16.86
C LEU A 355 -9.11 -17.26 -17.20
N THR A 356 -10.08 -16.36 -17.11
CA THR A 356 -11.52 -16.68 -17.22
C THR A 356 -12.24 -15.94 -18.33
N ILE A 357 -11.74 -14.78 -18.76
CA ILE A 357 -12.32 -13.93 -19.79
C ILE A 357 -11.29 -13.59 -20.87
N GLU A 358 -11.78 -13.12 -22.02
CA GLU A 358 -10.92 -12.79 -23.17
C GLU A 358 -9.88 -11.72 -22.83
N ALA A 359 -10.20 -10.78 -21.95
CA ALA A 359 -9.29 -9.71 -21.55
C ALA A 359 -8.05 -10.23 -20.83
N ASP A 360 -8.18 -11.30 -20.04
CA ASP A 360 -7.06 -11.90 -19.31
C ASP A 360 -6.01 -12.44 -20.29
N TYR A 361 -6.45 -13.07 -21.37
CA TYR A 361 -5.53 -13.53 -22.43
C TYR A 361 -4.94 -12.37 -23.24
N ILE A 362 -5.65 -11.25 -23.41
CA ILE A 362 -5.08 -10.04 -24.03
C ILE A 362 -3.97 -9.47 -23.13
N GLU A 363 -4.17 -9.47 -21.81
CA GLU A 363 -3.14 -9.08 -20.84
C GLU A 363 -1.92 -10.01 -20.91
N GLU A 364 -2.12 -11.34 -20.90
CA GLU A 364 -1.01 -12.31 -21.03
C GLU A 364 -0.22 -12.08 -22.33
N VAL A 365 -0.90 -11.82 -23.44
CA VAL A 365 -0.23 -11.49 -24.71
C VAL A 365 0.58 -10.20 -24.57
N GLY A 366 -0.01 -9.14 -24.02
CA GLY A 366 0.66 -7.85 -23.84
C GLY A 366 1.89 -7.95 -22.95
N ARG A 367 1.79 -8.62 -21.81
CA ARG A 367 2.90 -8.75 -20.85
C ARG A 367 4.01 -9.65 -21.39
N ILE A 368 3.69 -10.80 -22.00
CA ILE A 368 4.70 -11.75 -22.49
C ILE A 368 5.37 -11.21 -23.76
N HIS A 369 4.63 -10.51 -24.62
CA HIS A 369 5.21 -9.78 -25.74
C HIS A 369 6.08 -8.62 -25.28
N GLY A 370 5.78 -8.03 -24.12
CA GLY A 370 6.49 -6.90 -23.53
C GLY A 370 5.80 -5.58 -23.86
N LEU A 371 5.34 -4.87 -22.83
CA LEU A 371 4.64 -3.58 -22.99
C LEU A 371 5.52 -2.49 -23.61
N SER A 372 6.85 -2.63 -23.51
CA SER A 372 7.82 -1.74 -24.18
C SER A 372 7.74 -1.78 -25.70
N ASN A 373 7.16 -2.84 -26.29
CA ASN A 373 6.94 -2.95 -27.73
C ASN A 373 5.66 -2.23 -28.20
N VAL A 374 4.81 -1.76 -27.28
CA VAL A 374 3.60 -1.01 -27.61
C VAL A 374 3.97 0.42 -27.97
N VAL A 375 3.62 0.85 -29.19
CA VAL A 375 3.89 2.21 -29.66
C VAL A 375 2.92 3.18 -29.01
N SER A 376 3.45 4.22 -28.36
CA SER A 376 2.63 5.31 -27.82
C SER A 376 1.94 6.07 -28.94
N VAL A 377 0.61 6.17 -28.87
CA VAL A 377 -0.21 6.94 -29.82
C VAL A 377 -1.01 7.97 -29.02
N VAL A 378 -0.90 9.24 -29.42
CA VAL A 378 -1.70 10.31 -28.83
C VAL A 378 -3.17 10.08 -29.20
N PRO A 379 -4.09 9.95 -28.21
CA PRO A 379 -5.51 9.83 -28.49
C PRO A 379 -6.00 11.07 -29.26
N LYS A 380 -6.93 10.87 -30.20
CA LYS A 380 -7.57 12.00 -30.87
C LYS A 380 -8.28 12.86 -29.82
N ALA A 381 -7.98 14.16 -29.82
CA ALA A 381 -8.65 15.10 -28.95
C ALA A 381 -10.17 15.03 -29.22
N VAL A 382 -10.94 14.74 -28.17
CA VAL A 382 -12.38 14.89 -28.20
C VAL A 382 -12.68 16.31 -27.72
N PRO A 383 -13.44 17.12 -28.47
CA PRO A 383 -13.81 18.45 -28.01
C PRO A 383 -14.56 18.35 -26.68
N LEU A 384 -14.22 19.24 -25.74
CA LEU A 384 -14.95 19.37 -24.48
C LEU A 384 -16.40 19.77 -24.80
N ALA A 385 -17.36 18.97 -24.34
CA ALA A 385 -18.78 19.26 -24.53
C ALA A 385 -19.28 20.32 -23.52
N GLU A 386 -18.68 20.37 -22.33
CA GLU A 386 -19.09 21.26 -21.24
C GLU A 386 -17.88 21.69 -20.40
N VAL A 387 -17.93 22.91 -19.85
CA VAL A 387 -16.93 23.42 -18.91
C VAL A 387 -17.40 23.13 -17.49
N ASN A 388 -16.53 22.55 -16.67
CA ASN A 388 -16.86 22.32 -15.27
C ASN A 388 -16.95 23.67 -14.52
N ALA A 389 -18.17 24.10 -14.20
CA ALA A 389 -18.44 25.39 -13.55
C ALA A 389 -17.71 25.55 -12.21
N ARG A 390 -17.62 24.48 -11.42
CA ARG A 390 -16.87 24.51 -10.15
C ARG A 390 -15.40 24.84 -10.39
N GLN A 391 -14.75 24.14 -11.33
CA GLN A 391 -13.34 24.40 -11.66
C GLN A 391 -13.14 25.82 -12.21
N TYR A 392 -14.00 26.25 -13.14
CA TYR A 392 -13.93 27.59 -13.73
C TYR A 392 -14.00 28.70 -12.66
N TYR A 393 -15.03 28.65 -11.80
CA TYR A 393 -15.19 29.67 -10.76
C TYR A 393 -14.16 29.55 -9.63
N SER A 394 -13.69 28.36 -9.31
CA SER A 394 -12.56 28.18 -8.39
C SER A 394 -11.30 28.87 -8.92
N GLU A 395 -10.97 28.76 -10.21
CA GLU A 395 -9.82 29.47 -10.78
C GLU A 395 -10.00 31.00 -10.75
N LYS A 396 -11.20 31.52 -11.02
CA LYS A 396 -11.48 32.95 -10.88
C LYS A 396 -11.24 33.47 -9.47
N VAL A 397 -11.73 32.73 -8.46
CA VAL A 397 -11.49 33.05 -7.05
C VAL A 397 -10.00 33.00 -6.73
N ARG A 398 -9.29 31.95 -7.18
CA ARG A 398 -7.84 31.82 -6.95
C ARG A 398 -7.07 32.98 -7.55
N GLN A 399 -7.38 33.40 -8.78
CA GLN A 399 -6.71 34.53 -9.42
C GLN A 399 -6.96 35.84 -8.67
N ALA A 400 -8.22 36.11 -8.29
CA ALA A 400 -8.59 37.29 -7.53
C ALA A 400 -7.87 37.36 -6.18
N LEU A 401 -7.85 36.26 -5.44
CA LEU A 401 -7.22 36.20 -4.12
C LEU A 401 -5.69 36.26 -4.20
N ARG A 402 -5.08 35.62 -5.21
CA ARG A 402 -3.63 35.75 -5.46
C ARG A 402 -3.23 37.20 -5.73
N ALA A 403 -4.03 37.96 -6.48
CA ALA A 403 -3.78 39.38 -6.74
C ALA A 403 -3.82 40.23 -5.45
N GLU A 404 -4.61 39.83 -4.45
CA GLU A 404 -4.69 40.46 -3.13
C GLU A 404 -3.65 39.93 -2.11
N GLY A 405 -2.74 39.05 -2.55
CA GLY A 405 -1.67 38.49 -1.72
C GLY A 405 -2.08 37.31 -0.82
N PHE A 406 -3.23 36.69 -1.07
CA PHE A 406 -3.65 35.48 -0.36
C PHE A 406 -2.93 34.23 -0.90
N SER A 407 -2.59 33.32 0.01
CA SER A 407 -2.06 31.99 -0.32
C SER A 407 -3.13 30.92 -0.17
N GLU A 408 -3.29 30.05 -1.18
CA GLU A 408 -4.18 28.89 -1.05
C GLU A 408 -3.55 27.86 -0.11
N VAL A 409 -4.34 27.32 0.83
CA VAL A 409 -3.93 26.25 1.73
C VAL A 409 -4.85 25.05 1.56
N ILE A 410 -4.31 23.84 1.79
CA ILE A 410 -5.07 22.59 1.79
C ILE A 410 -4.92 21.98 3.16
N THR A 411 -6.02 21.86 3.88
CA THR A 411 -6.04 21.39 5.26
C THR A 411 -6.71 20.02 5.37
N SER A 412 -6.55 19.34 6.51
CA SER A 412 -7.12 17.98 6.67
C SER A 412 -8.65 18.02 6.64
N SER A 413 -9.27 17.10 5.91
CA SER A 413 -10.72 16.84 6.00
C SER A 413 -11.14 16.24 7.34
N PHE A 414 -10.19 15.81 8.16
CA PHE A 414 -10.43 15.21 9.48
C PHE A 414 -10.05 16.18 10.60
N GLN A 415 -10.89 16.21 11.63
CA GLN A 415 -10.76 17.05 12.82
C GLN A 415 -11.00 16.21 14.09
N LYS A 416 -10.65 16.80 15.23
CA LYS A 416 -10.84 16.16 16.54
C LYS A 416 -12.31 16.10 16.96
N LYS A 417 -13.11 17.11 16.60
CA LYS A 417 -14.51 17.22 17.00
C LYS A 417 -15.33 17.76 15.83
N SER A 418 -16.40 17.06 15.48
CA SER A 418 -17.46 17.54 14.61
C SER A 418 -18.69 16.64 14.74
N ASN A 419 -19.74 16.91 13.98
CA ASN A 419 -21.02 16.17 14.03
C ASN A 419 -20.97 14.79 13.35
N LEU A 420 -19.93 14.53 12.54
CA LEU A 420 -19.77 13.29 11.79
C LEU A 420 -18.49 12.57 12.24
N GLN A 421 -18.65 11.46 12.96
CA GLN A 421 -17.54 10.66 13.48
C GLN A 421 -17.24 9.46 12.58
N LEU A 422 -15.95 9.15 12.41
CA LEU A 422 -15.50 7.93 11.74
C LEU A 422 -15.67 6.73 12.67
N GLN A 423 -16.19 5.63 12.14
CA GLN A 423 -16.32 4.37 12.90
C GLN A 423 -14.94 3.77 13.24
N ASN A 424 -13.98 3.87 12.32
CA ASN A 424 -12.61 3.35 12.47
C ASN A 424 -11.61 4.50 12.27
N ALA A 425 -11.59 5.45 13.21
CA ALA A 425 -10.67 6.59 13.14
C ALA A 425 -9.20 6.14 13.20
N LEU A 426 -8.36 6.69 12.31
CA LEU A 426 -6.92 6.41 12.27
C LEU A 426 -6.17 7.02 13.46
N ALA A 427 -6.66 8.14 13.99
CA ALA A 427 -6.09 8.85 15.14
C ALA A 427 -7.18 9.60 15.91
N SER A 428 -6.97 9.80 17.21
CA SER A 428 -7.96 10.42 18.11
C SER A 428 -8.16 11.92 17.89
N ASP A 429 -7.19 12.59 17.27
CA ASP A 429 -7.25 13.99 16.85
C ASP A 429 -7.83 14.16 15.43
N LYS A 430 -8.12 13.05 14.74
CA LYS A 430 -8.68 12.99 13.38
C LYS A 430 -9.90 12.06 13.31
N SER A 431 -10.73 12.08 14.36
CA SER A 431 -11.85 11.17 14.53
C SER A 431 -13.14 11.61 13.83
N CYS A 432 -13.22 12.86 13.36
CA CYS A 432 -14.42 13.43 12.78
C CYS A 432 -14.16 14.04 11.40
N LEU A 433 -15.17 14.05 10.53
CA LEU A 433 -15.15 14.83 9.28
C LEU A 433 -15.46 16.30 9.58
N ARG A 434 -14.77 17.22 8.92
CA ARG A 434 -14.99 18.67 9.09
C ARG A 434 -16.35 19.13 8.57
N GLY A 435 -17.06 19.94 9.36
CA GLY A 435 -18.32 20.60 8.96
C GLY A 435 -18.16 22.03 8.46
N THR A 436 -17.00 22.63 8.70
CA THR A 436 -16.59 24.00 8.35
C THR A 436 -15.07 24.00 8.09
N LEU A 437 -14.56 25.00 7.37
CA LEU A 437 -13.12 25.23 7.21
C LEU A 437 -12.57 26.22 8.25
N VAL A 438 -13.44 26.92 8.98
CA VAL A 438 -13.05 27.98 9.94
C VAL A 438 -12.03 27.49 10.96
N GLU A 439 -12.24 26.32 11.55
CA GLU A 439 -11.31 25.77 12.56
C GLU A 439 -9.91 25.48 11.97
N ASN A 440 -9.87 24.95 10.76
CA ASN A 440 -8.62 24.63 10.07
C ASN A 440 -7.87 25.90 9.69
N ILE A 441 -8.58 26.87 9.11
CA ILE A 441 -8.02 28.18 8.77
C ILE A 441 -7.52 28.90 10.02
N THR A 442 -8.25 28.84 11.14
CA THR A 442 -7.78 29.38 12.42
C THR A 442 -6.44 28.76 12.83
N GLY A 443 -6.34 27.43 12.79
CA GLY A 443 -5.09 26.72 13.10
C GLY A 443 -3.93 27.11 12.18
N VAL A 444 -4.19 27.30 10.88
CA VAL A 444 -3.20 27.78 9.90
C VAL A 444 -2.72 29.18 10.26
N LEU A 445 -3.64 30.12 10.53
CA LEU A 445 -3.32 31.50 10.89
C LEU A 445 -2.48 31.57 12.17
N ASP A 446 -2.91 30.87 13.21
CA ASP A 446 -2.25 30.87 14.52
C ASP A 446 -0.86 30.21 14.46
N ALA A 447 -0.68 29.17 13.64
CA ALA A 447 0.62 28.52 13.44
C ALA A 447 1.61 29.39 12.64
N ASN A 448 1.12 30.22 11.71
CA ASN A 448 1.98 30.95 10.77
C ASN A 448 2.26 32.39 11.17
N ILE A 449 1.45 33.00 12.05
CA ILE A 449 1.61 34.42 12.40
C ILE A 449 2.98 34.76 12.99
N ALA A 450 3.59 33.83 13.73
CA ALA A 450 4.92 33.97 14.31
C ALA A 450 6.04 34.05 13.26
N HIS A 451 5.77 33.65 12.02
CA HIS A 451 6.74 33.64 10.93
C HIS A 451 6.67 34.87 10.02
N THR A 452 5.80 35.83 10.32
CA THR A 452 5.64 37.09 9.55
C THR A 452 6.96 37.85 9.38
N ASP A 453 7.79 37.94 10.43
CA ASP A 453 9.09 38.59 10.36
C ASP A 453 10.04 37.85 9.40
N LEU A 454 10.09 36.52 9.44
CA LEU A 454 10.91 35.70 8.53
C LEU A 454 10.49 35.90 7.07
N LEU A 455 9.17 35.92 6.84
CA LEU A 455 8.58 36.07 5.52
C LEU A 455 8.57 37.53 5.03
N GLY A 456 8.78 38.50 5.94
CA GLY A 456 8.74 39.93 5.63
C GLY A 456 7.36 40.42 5.22
N ILE A 457 6.31 39.78 5.74
CA ILE A 457 4.93 40.11 5.43
C ILE A 457 4.27 40.76 6.66
N PRO A 458 3.39 41.76 6.47
CA PRO A 458 2.75 42.46 7.59
C PRO A 458 1.65 41.62 8.26
N ASP A 459 1.12 40.64 7.54
CA ASP A 459 0.00 39.80 7.95
C ASP A 459 0.02 38.48 7.17
N VAL A 460 -0.68 37.47 7.68
CA VAL A 460 -0.88 36.18 7.04
C VAL A 460 -2.26 36.19 6.39
N ARG A 461 -2.33 36.00 5.07
CA ARG A 461 -3.56 35.90 4.29
C ARG A 461 -3.65 34.53 3.63
N VAL A 462 -4.66 33.75 3.98
CA VAL A 462 -4.86 32.41 3.43
C VAL A 462 -6.29 32.19 3.00
N PHE A 463 -6.49 31.26 2.06
CA PHE A 463 -7.83 30.79 1.72
C PHE A 463 -7.83 29.30 1.40
N GLU A 464 -8.99 28.67 1.53
CA GLU A 464 -9.22 27.29 1.10
C GLU A 464 -10.57 27.18 0.38
N ILE A 465 -10.57 26.44 -0.73
CA ILE A 465 -11.79 25.95 -1.38
C ILE A 465 -11.91 24.46 -1.07
N GLY A 466 -12.69 24.13 -0.05
CA GLY A 466 -12.68 22.79 0.56
C GLY A 466 -14.05 22.15 0.65
N THR A 467 -14.10 20.81 0.51
CA THR A 467 -15.29 20.03 0.81
C THR A 467 -15.48 19.93 2.33
N VAL A 468 -16.73 20.11 2.77
CA VAL A 468 -17.19 19.86 4.15
C VAL A 468 -18.37 18.91 4.13
N PHE A 469 -18.63 18.30 5.29
CA PHE A 469 -19.57 17.21 5.45
C PHE A 469 -20.63 17.56 6.49
N GLU A 470 -21.89 17.27 6.17
CA GLU A 470 -23.02 17.53 7.04
C GLU A 470 -23.89 16.28 7.19
N LYS A 471 -24.35 16.01 8.41
CA LYS A 471 -25.31 14.94 8.66
C LYS A 471 -26.70 15.40 8.24
N THR A 472 -27.36 14.63 7.39
CA THR A 472 -28.74 14.88 6.94
C THR A 472 -29.65 13.74 7.36
N GLU A 473 -30.97 13.91 7.21
CA GLU A 473 -31.94 12.83 7.48
C GLU A 473 -31.68 11.58 6.62
N GLY A 474 -31.17 11.76 5.40
CA GLY A 474 -30.87 10.69 4.44
C GLY A 474 -29.44 10.15 4.48
N GLY A 475 -28.59 10.62 5.40
CA GLY A 475 -27.19 10.17 5.51
C GLY A 475 -26.20 11.33 5.68
N VAL A 476 -25.26 11.45 4.74
CA VAL A 476 -24.22 12.48 4.73
C VAL A 476 -24.32 13.26 3.44
N ALA A 477 -24.36 14.59 3.54
CA ALA A 477 -24.27 15.49 2.39
C ALA A 477 -22.91 16.17 2.34
N GLU A 478 -22.47 16.49 1.12
CA GLU A 478 -21.24 17.21 0.85
C GLU A 478 -21.55 18.58 0.26
N ARG A 479 -20.78 19.59 0.66
CA ARG A 479 -20.77 20.90 0.00
C ARG A 479 -19.36 21.46 -0.04
N THR A 480 -19.09 22.31 -1.01
CA THR A 480 -17.84 23.06 -1.11
C THR A 480 -18.02 24.41 -0.43
N LEU A 481 -17.13 24.74 0.50
CA LEU A 481 -17.02 26.07 1.09
C LEU A 481 -15.83 26.80 0.49
N LEU A 482 -15.95 28.12 0.44
CA LEU A 482 -14.83 29.05 0.21
C LEU A 482 -14.62 29.81 1.51
N THR A 483 -13.41 29.70 2.06
CA THR A 483 -13.06 30.31 3.34
C THR A 483 -11.77 31.08 3.21
N LEU A 484 -11.80 32.36 3.58
CA LEU A 484 -10.66 33.27 3.62
C LEU A 484 -10.32 33.53 5.09
N GLY A 485 -9.04 33.67 5.40
CA GLY A 485 -8.56 34.00 6.72
C GLY A 485 -7.43 35.00 6.68
N VAL A 486 -7.46 35.97 7.60
CA VAL A 486 -6.40 36.94 7.80
C VAL A 486 -6.01 37.01 9.26
N ARG A 487 -4.71 37.15 9.52
CA ARG A 487 -4.17 37.46 10.83
C ARG A 487 -3.03 38.46 10.71
N THR A 488 -3.19 39.62 11.34
CA THR A 488 -2.15 40.64 11.48
C THR A 488 -1.28 40.37 12.71
N LYS A 489 -0.07 40.93 12.74
CA LYS A 489 0.91 40.68 13.80
C LYS A 489 0.36 41.06 15.19
N GLY A 490 0.27 40.09 16.10
CA GLY A 490 -0.26 40.28 17.46
C GLY A 490 -0.60 38.96 18.17
N GLY A 491 -1.09 39.06 19.41
CA GLY A 491 -1.54 37.92 20.22
C GLY A 491 -2.97 37.52 19.91
N GLY A 492 -3.21 36.89 18.77
CA GLY A 492 -4.55 36.46 18.33
C GLY A 492 -5.28 37.50 17.47
N TYR A 493 -6.59 37.31 17.31
CA TYR A 493 -7.43 38.18 16.47
C TYR A 493 -7.45 39.63 16.96
N VAL A 494 -7.38 40.58 16.01
CA VAL A 494 -7.61 42.00 16.24
C VAL A 494 -8.55 42.58 15.17
N PRO A 495 -9.30 43.67 15.43
CA PRO A 495 -10.21 44.27 14.44
C PRO A 495 -9.56 44.71 13.13
N LYS A 496 -8.22 44.90 13.11
CA LYS A 496 -7.47 45.19 11.88
C LYS A 496 -7.48 44.02 10.90
N ASP A 497 -7.65 42.79 11.38
CA ASP A 497 -7.72 41.59 10.54
C ASP A 497 -8.92 41.67 9.59
N ASP A 498 -10.08 42.13 10.08
CA ASP A 498 -11.30 42.23 9.28
C ASP A 498 -11.19 43.28 8.16
N ALA A 499 -10.42 44.35 8.38
CA ALA A 499 -10.18 45.36 7.37
C ALA A 499 -9.35 44.83 6.19
N VAL A 500 -8.38 43.95 6.45
CA VAL A 500 -7.57 43.29 5.41
C VAL A 500 -8.37 42.16 4.75
N LEU A 501 -9.16 41.41 5.53
CA LEU A 501 -10.07 40.38 5.03
C LEU A 501 -11.07 40.95 4.01
N ALA A 502 -11.58 42.16 4.24
CA ALA A 502 -12.51 42.86 3.35
C ALA A 502 -11.95 43.03 1.93
N LEU A 503 -10.64 43.26 1.78
CA LEU A 503 -9.99 43.33 0.46
C LEU A 503 -10.17 42.03 -0.33
N GLY A 504 -9.98 40.88 0.34
CA GLY A 504 -10.16 39.57 -0.27
C GLY A 504 -11.61 39.26 -0.61
N THR A 505 -12.56 39.56 0.29
CA THR A 505 -13.99 39.33 0.02
C THR A 505 -14.51 40.20 -1.11
N ASP A 506 -14.08 41.47 -1.17
CA ASP A 506 -14.44 42.41 -2.23
C ASP A 506 -13.84 41.99 -3.58
N ALA A 507 -12.59 41.52 -3.60
CA ALA A 507 -11.95 41.01 -4.80
C ALA A 507 -12.68 39.78 -5.36
N VAL A 508 -13.10 38.86 -4.50
CA VAL A 508 -13.91 37.69 -4.90
C VAL A 508 -15.26 38.13 -5.48
N GLN A 509 -15.98 39.03 -4.81
CA GLN A 509 -17.26 39.55 -5.30
C GLN A 509 -17.13 40.24 -6.66
N LYS A 510 -16.08 41.05 -6.83
CA LYS A 510 -15.77 41.71 -8.10
C LYS A 510 -15.45 40.69 -9.21
N ALA A 511 -14.64 39.68 -8.92
CA ALA A 511 -14.24 38.66 -9.88
C ALA A 511 -15.41 37.78 -10.33
N LEU A 512 -16.36 37.51 -9.43
CA LEU A 512 -17.57 36.73 -9.73
C LEU A 512 -18.74 37.57 -10.26
N GLY A 513 -18.64 38.90 -10.16
CA GLY A 513 -19.69 39.82 -10.62
C GLY A 513 -20.99 39.74 -9.82
N THR A 514 -20.94 39.27 -8.56
CA THR A 514 -22.11 39.13 -7.70
C THR A 514 -21.76 39.37 -6.23
N SER A 515 -22.75 39.73 -5.43
CA SER A 515 -22.60 39.89 -3.98
C SER A 515 -22.67 38.53 -3.28
N LEU A 516 -21.78 38.31 -2.31
CA LEU A 516 -21.70 37.07 -1.55
C LEU A 516 -22.19 37.30 -0.12
N ASN A 517 -22.89 36.30 0.45
CA ASN A 517 -23.26 36.29 1.85
C ASN A 517 -22.17 35.59 2.67
N TRP A 518 -21.23 36.37 3.21
CA TRP A 518 -20.14 35.87 4.03
C TRP A 518 -20.57 35.71 5.49
N HIS A 519 -20.30 34.54 6.07
CA HIS A 519 -20.26 34.40 7.52
C HIS A 519 -18.87 34.83 8.00
N VAL A 520 -18.79 36.00 8.66
CA VAL A 520 -17.52 36.58 9.13
C VAL A 520 -17.40 36.41 10.64
N GLU A 521 -16.29 35.81 11.07
CA GLU A 521 -15.94 35.65 12.47
C GLU A 521 -14.42 35.78 12.66
N ARG A 522 -13.99 36.76 13.45
CA ARG A 522 -12.61 36.88 13.97
C ARG A 522 -11.52 36.79 12.88
N GLY A 523 -11.63 37.60 11.83
CA GLY A 523 -10.67 37.62 10.72
C GLY A 523 -10.84 36.47 9.73
N ILE A 524 -11.93 35.71 9.78
CA ILE A 524 -12.24 34.60 8.86
C ILE A 524 -13.60 34.85 8.22
N ALA A 525 -13.69 34.70 6.89
CA ALA A 525 -14.93 34.78 6.13
C ALA A 525 -15.19 33.45 5.41
N GLU A 526 -16.36 32.86 5.63
CA GLU A 526 -16.77 31.59 5.01
C GLU A 526 -18.08 31.75 4.25
N CYS A 527 -18.18 31.14 3.06
CA CYS A 527 -19.43 31.08 2.30
C CYS A 527 -19.65 29.71 1.65
N ASN A 528 -20.92 29.39 1.38
CA ASN A 528 -21.30 28.17 0.66
C ASN A 528 -21.06 28.34 -0.84
N PHE A 529 -19.90 27.89 -1.30
CA PHE A 529 -19.46 28.03 -2.68
C PHE A 529 -20.26 27.14 -3.64
N SER A 530 -20.72 25.96 -3.19
CA SER A 530 -21.60 25.10 -3.99
C SER A 530 -22.91 25.79 -4.35
N THR A 531 -23.57 26.42 -3.38
CA THR A 531 -24.81 27.19 -3.63
C THR A 531 -24.53 28.40 -4.51
N LEU A 532 -23.39 29.08 -4.32
CA LEU A 532 -23.01 30.22 -5.14
C LEU A 532 -22.83 29.83 -6.62
N ILE A 533 -22.05 28.78 -6.91
CA ILE A 533 -21.81 28.33 -8.29
C ILE A 533 -23.12 28.03 -9.02
N ALA A 534 -24.10 27.43 -8.33
CA ALA A 534 -25.41 27.12 -8.92
C ALA A 534 -26.21 28.37 -9.36
N THR A 535 -25.85 29.56 -8.87
CA THR A 535 -26.49 30.84 -9.24
C THR A 535 -25.73 31.63 -10.30
N LEU A 536 -24.49 31.25 -10.60
CA LEU A 536 -23.64 31.95 -11.56
C LEU A 536 -23.92 31.48 -13.00
N PRO A 537 -23.65 32.32 -14.02
CA PRO A 537 -23.80 31.92 -15.42
C PRO A 537 -22.99 30.66 -15.76
N PRO A 538 -23.47 29.77 -16.64
CA PRO A 538 -22.65 28.66 -17.10
C PRO A 538 -21.44 29.18 -17.90
N PRO A 539 -20.21 28.67 -17.64
CA PRO A 539 -19.05 29.05 -18.44
C PRO A 539 -19.01 28.29 -19.77
N ASP A 540 -18.60 28.98 -20.83
CA ASP A 540 -18.53 28.40 -22.18
C ASP A 540 -17.11 27.93 -22.56
N ALA A 541 -16.07 28.48 -21.91
CA ALA A 541 -14.68 28.10 -22.12
C ALA A 541 -13.83 28.31 -20.86
N TYR A 542 -12.75 27.55 -20.72
CA TYR A 542 -11.70 27.86 -19.73
C TYR A 542 -10.90 29.09 -20.17
N GLU A 543 -10.56 29.95 -19.21
CA GLU A 543 -9.67 31.08 -19.45
C GLU A 543 -8.22 30.59 -19.53
N PRO A 544 -7.37 31.18 -20.41
CA PRO A 544 -5.96 30.81 -20.50
C PRO A 544 -5.26 30.98 -19.15
N PHE A 545 -4.47 29.99 -18.77
CA PHE A 545 -3.61 30.09 -17.60
C PHE A 545 -2.32 30.84 -17.95
N GLU A 546 -2.02 31.92 -17.25
CA GLU A 546 -0.73 32.60 -17.37
C GLU A 546 0.34 31.80 -16.63
N LYS A 547 1.39 31.39 -17.34
CA LYS A 547 2.55 30.74 -16.73
C LYS A 547 3.28 31.77 -15.86
N GLY A 548 3.38 31.49 -14.56
CA GLY A 548 4.20 32.29 -13.65
C GLY A 548 5.69 32.26 -14.00
N GLU A 549 6.47 33.18 -13.42
CA GLU A 549 7.93 33.22 -13.59
C GLU A 549 8.58 31.92 -13.09
N ASP A 550 9.70 31.53 -13.71
CA ASP A 550 10.46 30.34 -13.32
C ASP A 550 11.17 30.59 -11.98
N VAL A 551 10.52 30.22 -10.86
CA VAL A 551 11.11 30.30 -9.52
C VAL A 551 11.86 29.00 -9.21
N THR A 552 13.12 29.11 -8.77
CA THR A 552 13.90 27.95 -8.32
C THR A 552 13.64 27.68 -6.84
N TYR A 553 13.33 26.42 -6.50
CA TYR A 553 13.16 26.00 -5.11
C TYR A 553 14.42 26.29 -4.28
N GLN A 554 14.21 26.85 -3.09
CA GLN A 554 15.24 26.94 -2.06
C GLN A 554 14.78 26.18 -0.82
N LYS A 555 15.67 25.33 -0.29
CA LYS A 555 15.37 24.56 0.92
C LYS A 555 15.10 25.49 2.09
N VAL A 556 13.92 25.38 2.70
CA VAL A 556 13.57 26.11 3.93
C VAL A 556 14.42 25.56 5.09
N SER A 557 14.84 26.44 6.01
CA SER A 557 15.57 25.97 7.18
C SER A 557 14.63 25.19 8.11
N PRO A 558 15.03 24.02 8.64
CA PRO A 558 14.28 23.35 9.69
C PRO A 558 14.48 24.02 11.07
N TYR A 559 15.38 25.00 11.18
CA TYR A 559 15.70 25.69 12.43
C TYR A 559 14.95 27.01 12.57
N PRO A 560 14.52 27.39 13.79
CA PRO A 560 13.73 28.59 14.00
C PRO A 560 14.53 29.85 13.65
N ALA A 561 13.82 30.87 13.15
CA ALA A 561 14.36 32.20 12.99
C ALA A 561 14.24 33.00 14.30
N THR A 562 15.09 34.00 14.47
CA THR A 562 15.05 34.93 15.60
C THR A 562 15.24 36.35 15.10
N SER A 563 14.59 37.31 15.73
CA SER A 563 14.64 38.71 15.33
C SER A 563 15.22 39.60 16.43
N ARG A 564 15.87 40.69 16.01
CA ARG A 564 16.36 41.78 16.87
C ARG A 564 16.04 43.12 16.22
N ASP A 565 15.62 44.06 17.04
CA ASP A 565 15.33 45.41 16.59
C ASP A 565 16.51 46.33 16.97
N ILE A 566 16.96 47.14 16.02
CA ILE A 566 18.00 48.16 16.23
C ILE A 566 17.42 49.50 15.78
N ALA A 567 17.34 50.45 16.71
CA ALA A 567 16.97 51.83 16.42
C ALA A 567 18.20 52.73 16.48
N LEU A 568 18.44 53.50 15.42
CA LEU A 568 19.59 54.38 15.28
C LEU A 568 19.16 55.80 14.99
N TRP A 569 19.65 56.75 15.79
CA TRP A 569 19.71 58.15 15.42
C TRP A 569 20.83 58.37 14.40
N VAL A 570 20.48 58.95 13.26
CA VAL A 570 21.42 59.18 12.17
C VAL A 570 21.73 60.66 11.98
N SER A 571 22.83 60.95 11.30
CA SER A 571 23.18 62.32 10.92
C SER A 571 22.16 62.88 9.92
N ASP A 572 21.97 64.19 9.94
CA ASP A 572 21.05 64.86 9.02
C ASP A 572 21.38 64.54 7.54
N GLY A 573 20.35 64.27 6.75
CA GLY A 573 20.46 63.85 5.34
C GLY A 573 20.88 62.40 5.10
N THR A 574 20.99 61.53 6.12
CA THR A 574 21.32 60.11 5.93
C THR A 574 20.12 59.33 5.38
N ASP A 575 20.30 58.62 4.26
CA ASP A 575 19.28 57.74 3.68
C ASP A 575 19.13 56.44 4.49
N ALA A 576 17.90 56.00 4.74
CA ALA A 576 17.62 54.73 5.41
C ALA A 576 18.24 53.52 4.68
N ALA A 577 18.34 53.56 3.34
CA ALA A 577 18.96 52.52 2.54
C ALA A 577 20.47 52.39 2.83
N ASP A 578 21.14 53.51 3.12
CA ASP A 578 22.55 53.48 3.53
C ASP A 578 22.72 52.89 4.93
N VAL A 579 21.80 53.17 5.84
CA VAL A 579 21.79 52.56 7.18
C VAL A 579 21.56 51.06 7.08
N GLU A 580 20.58 50.63 6.29
CA GLU A 580 20.29 49.23 6.04
C GLU A 580 21.51 48.49 5.48
N ARG A 581 22.18 49.07 4.49
CA ARG A 581 23.40 48.49 3.90
C ARG A 581 24.51 48.32 4.93
N VAL A 582 24.77 49.35 5.74
CA VAL A 582 25.79 49.28 6.82
C VAL A 582 25.44 48.21 7.85
N LEU A 583 24.17 48.12 8.27
CA LEU A 583 23.72 47.07 9.18
C LEU A 583 23.92 45.69 8.56
N ASN A 584 23.44 45.49 7.33
CA ASN A 584 23.48 44.23 6.59
C ASN A 584 24.91 43.70 6.38
N ASP A 585 25.84 44.58 5.99
CA ASP A 585 27.25 44.24 5.80
C ASP A 585 27.90 43.78 7.12
N ALA A 586 27.52 44.39 8.24
CA ALA A 586 28.05 44.07 9.55
C ALA A 586 27.47 42.77 10.16
N VAL A 587 26.17 42.49 9.98
CA VAL A 587 25.55 41.26 10.52
C VAL A 587 25.91 39.99 9.73
N GLY A 588 26.22 40.12 8.45
CA GLY A 588 26.69 39.02 7.61
C GLY A 588 25.62 37.98 7.24
N GLU A 589 26.07 36.79 6.81
CA GLU A 589 25.26 35.80 6.08
C GLU A 589 24.14 35.13 6.89
N LEU A 590 24.19 35.19 8.23
CA LEU A 590 23.12 34.65 9.07
C LEU A 590 21.84 35.50 9.01
N ARG A 591 21.93 36.75 8.56
CA ARG A 591 20.77 37.61 8.31
C ARG A 591 20.06 37.11 7.06
N VAL A 592 18.79 36.76 7.22
CA VAL A 592 17.90 36.36 6.12
C VAL A 592 16.95 37.47 5.71
N ARG A 593 16.74 38.48 6.56
CA ARG A 593 15.92 39.65 6.25
C ARG A 593 16.27 40.85 7.12
N THR A 594 16.10 42.05 6.55
CA THR A 594 16.12 43.34 7.25
C THR A 594 14.89 44.13 6.82
N THR A 595 14.21 44.76 7.78
CA THR A 595 12.99 45.53 7.53
C THR A 595 13.04 46.85 8.31
N LEU A 596 12.99 47.99 7.62
CA LEU A 596 12.69 49.27 8.25
C LEU A 596 11.21 49.28 8.64
N PHE A 597 10.90 49.35 9.93
CA PHE A 597 9.51 49.27 10.41
C PHE A 597 9.01 50.52 11.14
N ASP A 598 9.91 51.43 11.54
CA ASP A 598 9.54 52.70 12.15
C ASP A 598 10.55 53.81 11.79
N THR A 599 10.05 55.04 11.62
CA THR A 599 10.85 56.24 11.39
C THR A 599 10.32 57.34 12.31
N PHE A 600 11.20 57.90 13.12
CA PHE A 600 10.84 58.86 14.15
C PHE A 600 11.72 60.10 14.08
N GLU A 601 11.12 61.28 14.04
CA GLU A 601 11.81 62.56 13.95
C GLU A 601 11.65 63.36 15.24
N LYS A 602 12.76 63.88 15.77
CA LYS A 602 12.76 64.76 16.95
C LYS A 602 14.02 65.62 16.99
N ASP A 603 13.87 66.90 17.33
CA ASP A 603 14.98 67.86 17.53
C ASP A 603 15.96 67.87 16.34
N ASP A 604 15.44 67.94 15.10
CA ASP A 604 16.19 67.89 13.83
C ASP A 604 17.06 66.62 13.62
N ARG A 605 16.74 65.53 14.34
CA ARG A 605 17.34 64.21 14.15
C ARG A 605 16.29 63.21 13.66
N VAL A 606 16.72 62.29 12.80
CA VAL A 606 15.91 61.16 12.34
C VAL A 606 16.40 59.88 13.01
N SER A 607 15.47 59.07 13.50
CA SER A 607 15.71 57.74 14.04
C SER A 607 15.06 56.71 13.12
N TYR A 608 15.85 55.77 12.62
CA TYR A 608 15.36 54.61 11.87
C TYR A 608 15.38 53.36 12.75
N ALA A 609 14.27 52.62 12.80
CA ALA A 609 14.19 51.35 13.51
C ALA A 609 14.11 50.19 12.51
N PHE A 610 15.14 49.34 12.55
CA PHE A 610 15.26 48.15 11.71
C PHE A 610 15.00 46.89 12.52
N ARG A 611 14.25 45.97 11.95
CA ARG A 611 14.15 44.59 12.41
C ARG A 611 15.07 43.72 11.57
N LEU A 612 16.03 43.09 12.24
CA LEU A 612 16.98 42.14 11.66
C LEU A 612 16.50 40.73 11.99
N VAL A 613 16.38 39.87 10.99
CA VAL A 613 15.96 38.47 11.14
C VAL A 613 17.10 37.55 10.78
N PHE A 614 17.40 36.64 11.70
CA PHE A 614 18.51 35.69 11.62
C PHE A 614 17.98 34.26 11.54
N GLN A 615 18.60 33.45 10.68
CA GLN A 615 18.31 32.03 10.59
C GLN A 615 19.51 31.27 10.00
N SER A 616 19.84 30.11 10.56
CA SER A 616 20.85 29.21 9.99
C SER A 616 20.18 28.02 9.31
N LYS A 617 20.84 27.44 8.29
CA LYS A 617 20.43 26.19 7.63
C LYS A 617 20.92 24.92 8.35
N GLU A 618 21.79 25.08 9.34
CA GLU A 618 22.55 23.98 9.95
C GLU A 618 22.28 23.80 11.46
N LYS A 619 21.82 24.85 12.15
CA LYS A 619 21.55 24.81 13.59
C LYS A 619 20.58 25.89 14.06
N THR A 620 20.01 25.69 15.24
CA THR A 620 19.35 26.76 15.99
C THR A 620 20.40 27.77 16.46
N LEU A 621 20.15 29.05 16.21
CA LEU A 621 21.03 30.14 16.65
C LEU A 621 20.83 30.43 18.13
N THR A 622 21.93 30.61 18.86
CA THR A 622 21.91 31.03 20.27
C THR A 622 21.80 32.54 20.40
N ASP A 623 21.30 33.02 21.54
CA ASP A 623 21.22 34.46 21.82
C ASP A 623 22.60 35.13 21.79
N THR A 624 23.66 34.43 22.20
CA THR A 624 25.05 34.93 22.15
C THR A 624 25.50 35.14 20.71
N GLU A 625 25.30 34.17 19.82
CA GLU A 625 25.69 34.29 18.41
C GLU A 625 24.96 35.43 17.71
N VAL A 626 23.68 35.64 18.01
CA VAL A 626 22.90 36.76 17.46
C VAL A 626 23.34 38.08 18.07
N GLY A 627 23.62 38.11 19.38
CA GLY A 627 24.13 39.27 20.10
C GLY A 627 25.43 39.79 19.52
N GLU A 628 26.41 38.91 19.27
CA GLU A 628 27.70 39.27 18.66
C GLU A 628 27.52 39.94 17.29
N ARG A 629 26.56 39.50 16.48
CA ARG A 629 26.25 40.13 15.18
C ARG A 629 25.60 41.50 15.34
N CYS A 630 24.70 41.64 16.32
CA CYS A 630 24.07 42.94 16.62
C CYS A 630 25.11 43.93 17.16
N ASP A 631 26.04 43.49 18.00
CA ASP A 631 27.13 44.32 18.52
C ASP A 631 28.06 44.79 17.40
N ALA A 632 28.37 43.93 16.42
CA ALA A 632 29.11 44.30 15.22
C ALA A 632 28.38 45.38 14.40
N ALA A 633 27.06 45.26 14.24
CA ALA A 633 26.25 46.24 13.55
C ALA A 633 26.19 47.60 14.29
N ILE A 634 26.10 47.57 15.62
CA ILE A 634 26.16 48.77 16.46
C ILE A 634 27.54 49.44 16.39
N ALA A 635 28.62 48.66 16.38
CA ALA A 635 29.97 49.18 16.21
C ALA A 635 30.13 49.88 14.85
N ALA A 636 29.68 49.25 13.76
CA ALA A 636 29.69 49.84 12.43
C ALA A 636 28.84 51.13 12.34
N ALA A 637 27.69 51.17 13.01
CA ALA A 637 26.87 52.37 13.11
C ALA A 637 27.60 53.52 13.84
N ARG A 638 28.30 53.21 14.94
CA ARG A 638 29.08 54.21 15.70
C ARG A 638 30.25 54.79 14.91
N GLU A 639 30.91 53.99 14.07
CA GLU A 639 31.96 54.47 13.16
C GLU A 639 31.44 55.50 12.15
N ARG A 640 30.13 55.47 11.83
CA ARG A 640 29.45 56.45 10.99
C ARG A 640 28.93 57.68 11.75
N GLY A 641 29.16 57.75 13.06
CA GLY A 641 28.63 58.82 13.92
C GLY A 641 27.15 58.67 14.27
N TRP A 642 26.58 57.48 14.12
CA TRP A 642 25.20 57.18 14.49
C TRP A 642 25.11 56.65 15.94
N GLU A 643 23.98 56.93 16.61
CA GLU A 643 23.77 56.59 18.02
C GLU A 643 22.59 55.63 18.19
N VAL A 644 22.75 54.58 18.98
CA VAL A 644 21.65 53.66 19.33
C VAL A 644 20.64 54.41 20.21
N ARG A 645 19.36 54.30 19.87
CA ARG A 645 18.25 54.95 20.56
C ARG A 645 17.71 54.14 21.74
#